data_AF-A0A512IA62-F1
#
_entry.id   AF-A0A512IA62-F1
#
_cell.length_a   1.000
_cell.length_b   1.000
_cell.length_c   1.000
_cell.angle_alpha   90.00
_cell.angle_beta   90.00
_cell.angle_gamma   90.00
#
_symmetry.space_group_name_H-M   'P 1'
#
loop_
_entity.id
_entity.type
_entity.pdbx_description
1 polymer ?
#
loop_
_entity_poly.entity_id
_entity_poly.type
_entity_poly.pdbx_seq_one_letter_code
_entity_poly.pdbx_strand_id
1 'polypeptide(L)'
;MTEIRDDLTTRAAYVSDASIYRRVPAAVAEPRSVEEVRELLALAHERGWPVVSRGGGTSVAGNAIGEGLVIDTSRHFNRILSIDSEAMTATIQPGVICDQLRAAASEFGLTYGPDPSTHSRATVGGMVANNACGSHSVAWGTSADNLVSLTVMLADGREVRLRAGGTSEPGIDRALTAIRDRHLAMLRTELGQFPRQVSGYGLHYLLGEKGFDTAKAFAGTEGTCGIITELTVRLVAKPAHTALAVLGFEDAFEAATAAPKLRVPGVYTIEGMGSDLLDALRTRPGQEHAGGELPRGGGWLYCEVGADTLEEAEARARELPGLVPENVVDSVIVPGAAQAKALWRIREAGAGIVTRLPEGGEAWPGWEDSAVPPARLGEYLRDLYDLLHELGLTGIPFGHFGEGCVHIRISFDFSTEAGMATYRTFIERAAALVHRYGGSVSGEHGDGRARSELLSTIYSPEALAAFAEFKRVFDPDGFFNPGVLVDPEPIDQGIRPGPGARTFALTPVHAFSRDGGSFSSAVNRCVGVGSCRSDVGAMCPSFQATHDEVHSTRGRARSLAEMLRGESITDGWKSKETLEALDLCLSCKACATECPVNVDMATYKAEFLHHHYRHGLLSFLGRNRRPMAQFTMGWMPLLMRIVEKVPFSFRLINLLESNRAVEELTKRLGGIEPKRRMISFADQPLTRWFRGRPARRPGDDVDGRPTVVLWPDTFTNFAADAPGKAAVEVLEAMGYRVLLPMDNVCCGLTWHSTGQLDMTQKVLRQTLDVMEPLLEAGYPIIGLEPSCTVMLQDEITELLPGDPRARRVSELTTTIGAFAALHLAEGGPWPFRELATEAGPAEAVCQVHCHQKSMLGYGPELEVLAKLGVDTAVVGGGCCGLAGNWGFEPGHYEVSQTLGERELFPAIRAAADGTIVLADGFSCRTQIAQGTGADGVHLAEVMRAALPPAEAGER
;
A
#
# COMPACT_ATOMS: atom_id res chain seq x y z
N MET A 1 19.44 12.92 22.64
CA MET A 1 19.56 11.45 22.66
C MET A 1 18.28 10.87 22.09
N THR A 2 18.37 10.29 20.90
CA THR A 2 17.27 9.55 20.27
C THR A 2 16.81 8.42 21.19
N GLU A 3 15.50 8.20 21.27
CA GLU A 3 14.96 7.03 21.95
C GLU A 3 15.31 5.75 21.16
N ILE A 4 15.84 4.74 21.85
CA ILE A 4 16.08 3.43 21.28
C ILE A 4 14.89 2.55 21.64
N ARG A 5 14.33 1.90 20.63
CA ARG A 5 13.14 1.07 20.74
C ARG A 5 13.58 -0.40 20.72
N ASP A 6 13.71 -0.97 21.91
CA ASP A 6 14.04 -2.39 22.15
C ASP A 6 12.82 -3.24 22.52
N ASP A 7 11.62 -2.63 22.51
CA ASP A 7 10.35 -3.32 22.66
C ASP A 7 10.09 -4.29 21.50
N LEU A 8 9.44 -5.41 21.81
CA LEU A 8 9.20 -6.46 20.81
C LEU A 8 8.21 -6.04 19.72
N THR A 9 7.28 -5.13 19.99
CA THR A 9 6.34 -4.59 18.99
C THR A 9 7.09 -3.91 17.85
N THR A 10 8.04 -3.04 18.19
CA THR A 10 8.92 -2.37 17.24
C THR A 10 9.84 -3.36 16.55
N ARG A 11 10.56 -4.20 17.30
CA ARG A 11 11.52 -5.17 16.73
C ARG A 11 10.86 -6.13 15.73
N ALA A 12 9.64 -6.60 16.02
CA ALA A 12 8.86 -7.44 15.12
C ALA A 12 8.50 -6.72 13.81
N ALA A 13 8.17 -5.43 13.85
CA ALA A 13 7.88 -4.64 12.65
C ALA A 13 9.11 -4.52 11.72
N TYR A 14 10.33 -4.59 12.27
CA TYR A 14 11.60 -4.46 11.54
C TYR A 14 12.27 -5.80 11.17
N VAL A 15 11.63 -6.94 11.44
CA VAL A 15 12.26 -8.29 11.30
C VAL A 15 12.65 -8.70 9.86
N SER A 16 12.10 -8.05 8.84
CA SER A 16 12.48 -8.31 7.43
C SER A 16 12.57 -7.01 6.60
N ASP A 17 12.80 -7.12 5.31
CA ASP A 17 12.51 -6.08 4.30
C ASP A 17 11.52 -6.68 3.28
N ALA A 18 11.58 -6.33 2.01
CA ALA A 18 10.78 -6.97 0.96
C ALA A 18 11.38 -8.31 0.49
N SER A 19 12.50 -8.76 1.07
CA SER A 19 13.13 -10.04 0.77
C SER A 19 12.48 -11.22 1.49
N ILE A 20 12.96 -12.42 1.14
CA ILE A 20 12.65 -13.67 1.82
C ILE A 20 13.44 -13.90 3.11
N TYR A 21 14.24 -12.93 3.59
CA TYR A 21 15.06 -13.09 4.79
C TYR A 21 14.39 -12.52 6.03
N ARG A 22 14.78 -13.06 7.19
CA ARG A 22 14.33 -12.65 8.52
C ARG A 22 15.51 -12.53 9.48
N ARG A 23 15.64 -11.39 10.17
CA ARG A 23 16.58 -11.18 11.29
C ARG A 23 15.87 -10.35 12.36
N VAL A 24 15.88 -10.80 13.61
CA VAL A 24 15.26 -10.05 14.72
C VAL A 24 16.29 -9.06 15.24
N PRO A 25 16.10 -7.73 15.07
CA PRO A 25 17.06 -6.76 15.58
C PRO A 25 17.08 -6.77 17.11
N ALA A 26 18.20 -6.39 17.71
CA ALA A 26 18.31 -6.13 19.14
C ALA A 26 17.53 -4.85 19.50
N ALA A 27 17.63 -3.83 18.64
CA ALA A 27 16.94 -2.56 18.82
C ALA A 27 16.78 -1.79 17.49
N VAL A 28 15.89 -0.80 17.49
CA VAL A 28 15.68 0.13 16.38
C VAL A 28 15.83 1.57 16.87
N ALA A 29 16.44 2.44 16.07
CA ALA A 29 16.54 3.87 16.33
C ALA A 29 16.19 4.70 15.09
N GLU A 30 15.57 5.86 15.31
CA GLU A 30 15.05 6.75 14.27
C GLU A 30 15.64 8.17 14.47
N PRO A 31 16.91 8.40 14.08
CA PRO A 31 17.62 9.63 14.40
C PRO A 31 17.05 10.85 13.65
N ARG A 32 17.38 12.03 14.16
CA ARG A 32 17.01 13.34 13.60
C ARG A 32 18.20 14.15 13.12
N SER A 33 19.40 13.81 13.58
CA SER A 33 20.63 14.55 13.28
C SER A 33 21.86 13.65 13.18
N VAL A 34 22.95 14.25 12.69
CA VAL A 34 24.27 13.60 12.61
C VAL A 34 24.80 13.23 13.99
N GLU A 35 24.62 14.11 14.99
CA GLU A 35 25.06 13.87 16.37
C GLU A 35 24.34 12.66 16.98
N GLU A 36 23.05 12.51 16.70
CA GLU A 36 22.28 11.34 17.13
C GLU A 36 22.79 10.05 16.49
N VAL A 37 23.12 10.06 15.19
CA VAL A 37 23.77 8.90 14.55
C VAL A 37 25.10 8.58 15.25
N ARG A 38 25.90 9.59 15.61
CA ARG A 38 27.17 9.41 16.34
C ARG A 38 26.99 8.72 17.68
N GLU A 39 26.03 9.20 18.48
CA GLU A 39 25.69 8.63 19.78
C GLU A 39 25.23 7.17 19.64
N LEU A 40 24.43 6.87 18.62
CA LEU A 40 23.95 5.52 18.33
C LEU A 40 25.08 4.56 17.93
N LEU A 41 26.05 5.01 17.13
CA LEU A 41 27.23 4.19 16.78
C LEU A 41 28.10 3.90 18.01
N ALA A 42 28.35 4.92 18.85
CA ALA A 42 29.11 4.75 20.07
C ALA A 42 28.45 3.75 21.02
N LEU A 43 27.12 3.82 21.16
CA LEU A 43 26.36 2.86 21.95
C LEU A 43 26.38 1.45 21.35
N ALA A 44 26.18 1.32 20.04
CA ALA A 44 26.23 0.02 19.38
C ALA A 44 27.61 -0.64 19.56
N HIS A 45 28.69 0.14 19.52
CA HIS A 45 30.04 -0.33 19.85
C HIS A 45 30.15 -0.78 21.31
N GLU A 46 29.66 0.01 22.28
CA GLU A 46 29.62 -0.37 23.70
C GLU A 46 28.85 -1.68 23.94
N ARG A 47 27.76 -1.91 23.19
CA ARG A 47 26.91 -3.09 23.28
C ARG A 47 27.42 -4.29 22.49
N GLY A 48 28.44 -4.12 21.65
CA GLY A 48 28.89 -5.14 20.70
C GLY A 48 27.83 -5.49 19.65
N TRP A 49 26.96 -4.54 19.30
CA TRP A 49 25.91 -4.74 18.30
C TRP A 49 26.42 -4.32 16.91
N PRO A 50 26.30 -5.18 15.89
CA PRO A 50 26.49 -4.72 14.51
C PRO A 50 25.41 -3.71 14.14
N VAL A 51 25.70 -2.85 13.17
CA VAL A 51 24.81 -1.77 12.76
C VAL A 51 24.33 -1.99 11.33
N VAL A 52 23.02 -1.84 11.12
CA VAL A 52 22.40 -1.83 9.79
C VAL A 52 21.74 -0.48 9.58
N SER A 53 22.12 0.21 8.51
CA SER A 53 21.41 1.41 8.06
C SER A 53 20.17 1.01 7.26
N ARG A 54 19.08 1.73 7.47
CA ARG A 54 17.80 1.47 6.82
C ARG A 54 17.15 2.76 6.35
N GLY A 55 16.61 2.69 5.14
CA GLY A 55 15.73 3.71 4.57
C GLY A 55 14.27 3.26 4.63
N GLY A 56 13.58 3.25 3.48
CA GLY A 56 12.18 2.76 3.39
C GLY A 56 12.00 1.25 3.66
N GLY A 57 13.09 0.48 3.79
CA GLY A 57 13.06 -0.97 3.99
C GLY A 57 12.41 -1.73 2.84
N THR A 58 12.55 -1.21 1.62
CA THR A 58 11.93 -1.74 0.38
C THR A 58 12.83 -2.70 -0.40
N SER A 59 14.05 -2.95 0.08
CA SER A 59 14.97 -3.90 -0.55
C SER A 59 14.39 -5.30 -0.58
N VAL A 60 14.65 -6.01 -1.68
CA VAL A 60 14.32 -7.43 -1.85
C VAL A 60 15.52 -8.35 -1.59
N ALA A 61 16.67 -7.77 -1.17
CA ALA A 61 17.93 -8.49 -1.02
C ALA A 61 18.27 -8.89 0.43
N GLY A 62 17.51 -8.46 1.44
CA GLY A 62 17.79 -8.79 2.85
C GLY A 62 18.95 -7.99 3.46
N ASN A 63 19.34 -6.89 2.82
CA ASN A 63 20.41 -6.01 3.25
C ASN A 63 19.93 -4.85 4.15
N ALA A 64 18.61 -4.65 4.28
CA ALA A 64 18.03 -3.60 5.13
C ALA A 64 17.58 -4.14 6.51
N ILE A 65 18.13 -5.28 6.93
CA ILE A 65 17.84 -5.98 8.20
C ILE A 65 19.09 -6.57 8.86
N GLY A 66 19.05 -6.78 10.17
CA GLY A 66 20.13 -7.41 10.93
C GLY A 66 19.74 -7.68 12.39
N GLU A 67 20.62 -8.35 13.13
CA GLU A 67 20.36 -8.77 14.52
C GLU A 67 20.82 -7.76 15.58
N GLY A 68 21.58 -6.73 15.19
CA GLY A 68 22.05 -5.68 16.08
C GLY A 68 21.14 -4.45 16.09
N LEU A 69 21.74 -3.26 15.94
CA LEU A 69 21.02 -1.99 15.89
C LEU A 69 20.62 -1.66 14.46
N VAL A 70 19.32 -1.46 14.22
CA VAL A 70 18.82 -0.91 12.96
C VAL A 70 18.63 0.59 13.11
N ILE A 71 19.29 1.39 12.27
CA ILE A 71 19.16 2.85 12.22
C ILE A 71 18.32 3.23 11.00
N ASP A 72 17.06 3.61 11.24
CA ASP A 72 16.10 4.01 10.20
C ASP A 72 16.10 5.53 10.00
N THR A 73 16.61 5.98 8.86
CA THR A 73 16.72 7.42 8.54
C THR A 73 15.44 8.01 7.94
N SER A 74 14.46 7.17 7.57
CA SER A 74 13.31 7.60 6.76
C SER A 74 12.26 8.39 7.53
N ARG A 75 12.15 8.20 8.85
CA ARG A 75 11.08 8.83 9.65
C ARG A 75 11.36 10.29 9.98
N HIS A 76 12.60 10.63 10.31
CA HIS A 76 12.94 11.97 10.82
C HIS A 76 14.20 12.60 10.21
N PHE A 77 15.06 11.83 9.53
CA PHE A 77 16.32 12.31 8.95
C PHE A 77 16.22 12.42 7.42
N ASN A 78 15.23 13.19 6.97
CA ASN A 78 14.70 13.18 5.61
C ASN A 78 14.48 14.59 5.02
N ARG A 79 15.33 15.57 5.35
CA ARG A 79 15.22 16.93 4.82
C ARG A 79 15.96 17.12 3.50
N ILE A 80 15.33 17.84 2.59
CA ILE A 80 15.99 18.47 1.43
C ILE A 80 16.68 19.73 1.96
N LEU A 81 18.00 19.82 1.82
CA LEU A 81 18.80 20.91 2.39
C LEU A 81 18.93 22.08 1.41
N SER A 82 19.11 21.80 0.12
CA SER A 82 19.12 22.81 -0.94
C SER A 82 18.86 22.19 -2.32
N ILE A 83 18.25 22.96 -3.22
CA ILE A 83 18.18 22.66 -4.67
C ILE A 83 18.85 23.82 -5.40
N ASP A 84 19.83 23.50 -6.25
CA ASP A 84 20.50 24.44 -7.15
C ASP A 84 20.05 24.13 -8.58
N SER A 85 19.16 24.97 -9.11
CA SER A 85 18.61 24.81 -10.46
C SER A 85 19.61 25.15 -11.57
N GLU A 86 20.61 25.99 -11.29
CA GLU A 86 21.65 26.35 -12.27
C GLU A 86 22.67 25.23 -12.42
N ALA A 87 23.14 24.69 -11.30
CA ALA A 87 24.03 23.52 -11.28
C ALA A 87 23.28 22.20 -11.55
N MET A 88 21.94 22.23 -11.54
CA MET A 88 21.07 21.06 -11.61
C MET A 88 21.45 20.00 -10.56
N THR A 89 21.55 20.41 -9.30
CA THR A 89 21.87 19.50 -8.18
C THR A 89 20.97 19.72 -6.97
N ALA A 90 20.86 18.71 -6.12
CA ALA A 90 20.21 18.82 -4.82
C ALA A 90 21.10 18.24 -3.72
N THR A 91 21.16 18.92 -2.58
CA THR A 91 21.81 18.41 -1.36
C THR A 91 20.74 18.01 -0.36
N ILE A 92 20.82 16.78 0.15
CA ILE A 92 19.75 16.12 0.89
C ILE A 92 20.29 15.26 2.04
N GLN A 93 19.43 15.01 3.03
CA GLN A 93 19.61 13.95 4.02
C GLN A 93 19.24 12.57 3.41
N PRO A 94 19.79 11.46 3.92
CA PRO A 94 19.61 10.12 3.34
C PRO A 94 18.17 9.64 3.32
N GLY A 95 17.34 10.07 4.28
CA GLY A 95 15.96 9.63 4.44
C GLY A 95 14.95 10.27 3.49
N VAL A 96 15.36 11.23 2.64
CA VAL A 96 14.46 11.87 1.67
C VAL A 96 13.87 10.82 0.73
N ILE A 97 12.54 10.76 0.63
CA ILE A 97 11.85 9.85 -0.31
C ILE A 97 12.05 10.37 -1.74
N CYS A 98 12.27 9.48 -2.71
CA CYS A 98 12.54 9.85 -4.10
C CYS A 98 11.46 10.80 -4.66
N ASP A 99 10.18 10.51 -4.45
CA ASP A 99 9.09 11.38 -4.91
C ASP A 99 9.04 12.74 -4.20
N GLN A 100 9.49 12.85 -2.95
CA GLN A 100 9.60 14.15 -2.28
C GLN A 100 10.65 15.02 -2.97
N LEU A 101 11.79 14.43 -3.34
CA LEU A 101 12.83 15.13 -4.10
C LEU A 101 12.34 15.51 -5.52
N ARG A 102 11.68 14.59 -6.23
CA ARG A 102 11.14 14.85 -7.58
C ARG A 102 10.08 15.95 -7.55
N ALA A 103 9.18 15.92 -6.55
CA ALA A 103 8.17 16.95 -6.38
C ALA A 103 8.80 18.32 -6.13
N ALA A 104 9.77 18.42 -5.20
CA ALA A 104 10.47 19.68 -4.92
C ALA A 104 11.29 20.20 -6.12
N ALA A 105 11.95 19.31 -6.87
CA ALA A 105 12.70 19.68 -8.07
C ALA A 105 11.81 20.16 -9.22
N SER A 106 10.54 19.72 -9.26
CA SER A 106 9.62 20.04 -10.34
C SER A 106 9.26 21.53 -10.44
N GLU A 107 9.37 22.28 -9.35
CA GLU A 107 9.21 23.75 -9.33
C GLU A 107 10.21 24.47 -10.24
N PHE A 108 11.36 23.82 -10.53
CA PHE A 108 12.43 24.33 -11.38
C PHE A 108 12.44 23.69 -12.77
N GLY A 109 11.43 22.91 -13.14
CA GLY A 109 11.42 22.13 -14.37
C GLY A 109 12.39 20.93 -14.36
N LEU A 110 12.84 20.51 -13.17
CA LEU A 110 13.80 19.43 -12.97
C LEU A 110 13.14 18.19 -12.34
N THR A 111 13.82 17.06 -12.41
CA THR A 111 13.49 15.82 -11.68
C THR A 111 14.79 15.12 -11.24
N TYR A 112 14.69 14.23 -10.24
CA TYR A 112 15.72 13.22 -10.03
C TYR A 112 15.52 12.09 -11.06
N GLY A 113 16.62 11.64 -11.68
CA GLY A 113 16.57 10.69 -12.81
C GLY A 113 16.18 9.27 -12.40
N PRO A 114 16.91 8.63 -11.46
CA PRO A 114 16.57 7.29 -10.98
C PRO A 114 15.19 7.23 -10.31
N ASP A 115 14.37 6.28 -10.74
CA ASP A 115 12.98 6.12 -10.32
C ASP A 115 12.55 4.64 -10.22
N PRO A 116 13.02 3.92 -9.19
CA PRO A 116 12.69 2.51 -9.03
C PRO A 116 11.18 2.35 -8.84
N SER A 117 10.62 1.17 -9.06
CA SER A 117 9.19 0.88 -8.78
C SER A 117 8.76 1.21 -7.33
N THR A 118 9.74 1.44 -6.45
CA THR A 118 9.59 1.87 -5.07
C THR A 118 9.66 3.38 -4.80
N HIS A 119 9.79 4.23 -5.82
CA HIS A 119 10.08 5.67 -5.73
C HIS A 119 9.19 6.46 -4.74
N SER A 120 7.92 6.07 -4.59
CA SER A 120 6.99 6.71 -3.65
C SER A 120 7.24 6.44 -2.16
N ARG A 121 8.21 5.58 -1.82
CA ARG A 121 8.59 5.23 -0.43
C ARG A 121 10.06 4.86 -0.25
N ALA A 122 10.81 4.63 -1.33
CA ALA A 122 12.25 4.43 -1.30
C ALA A 122 12.95 5.76 -1.01
N THR A 123 13.93 5.71 -0.12
CA THR A 123 14.76 6.85 0.25
C THR A 123 15.97 6.95 -0.68
N VAL A 124 16.36 8.16 -1.08
CA VAL A 124 17.51 8.36 -1.99
C VAL A 124 18.81 7.79 -1.40
N GLY A 125 19.03 7.87 -0.09
CA GLY A 125 20.19 7.24 0.56
C GLY A 125 20.21 5.71 0.38
N GLY A 126 19.06 5.06 0.52
CA GLY A 126 18.89 3.63 0.24
C GLY A 126 19.07 3.27 -1.25
N MET A 127 18.61 4.15 -2.15
CA MET A 127 18.83 3.98 -3.59
C MET A 127 20.33 4.01 -3.93
N VAL A 128 21.07 5.00 -3.41
CA VAL A 128 22.53 5.07 -3.57
C VAL A 128 23.22 3.86 -2.95
N ALA A 129 22.80 3.43 -1.76
CA ALA A 129 23.36 2.25 -1.09
C ALA A 129 23.20 0.96 -1.91
N ASN A 130 22.12 0.80 -2.69
CA ASN A 130 21.91 -0.35 -3.58
C ASN A 130 22.36 -0.11 -5.02
N ASN A 131 22.86 1.10 -5.35
CA ASN A 131 23.01 1.58 -6.72
C ASN A 131 21.75 1.38 -7.59
N ALA A 132 20.57 1.64 -7.00
CA ALA A 132 19.29 1.44 -7.65
C ALA A 132 19.11 2.35 -8.87
N CYS A 133 18.21 1.96 -9.76
CA CYS A 133 17.90 2.72 -10.98
C CYS A 133 16.39 2.90 -11.14
N GLY A 134 15.75 2.27 -12.13
CA GLY A 134 14.33 2.41 -12.43
C GLY A 134 14.01 2.26 -13.91
N SER A 135 12.79 2.65 -14.31
CA SER A 135 12.36 2.55 -15.72
C SER A 135 13.13 3.52 -16.63
N HIS A 136 13.56 4.66 -16.09
CA HIS A 136 14.21 5.72 -16.87
C HIS A 136 15.75 5.63 -16.92
N SER A 137 16.36 4.55 -16.44
CA SER A 137 17.83 4.44 -16.49
C SER A 137 18.39 4.29 -17.89
N VAL A 138 17.58 3.91 -18.89
CA VAL A 138 17.96 4.03 -20.30
C VAL A 138 18.32 5.47 -20.67
N ALA A 139 17.64 6.46 -20.09
CA ALA A 139 17.91 7.89 -20.29
C ALA A 139 18.98 8.44 -19.33
N TRP A 140 18.90 8.08 -18.05
CA TRP A 140 19.60 8.80 -16.99
C TRP A 140 20.53 7.95 -16.12
N GLY A 141 20.67 6.65 -16.42
CA GLY A 141 21.58 5.75 -15.70
C GLY A 141 21.16 5.43 -14.27
N THR A 142 22.13 4.96 -13.48
CA THR A 142 21.95 4.47 -12.11
C THR A 142 22.01 5.58 -11.05
N SER A 143 21.77 5.24 -9.79
CA SER A 143 22.01 6.16 -8.67
C SER A 143 23.47 6.61 -8.59
N ALA A 144 24.45 5.74 -8.89
CA ALA A 144 25.86 6.13 -9.02
C ALA A 144 26.07 7.15 -10.14
N ASP A 145 25.42 6.97 -11.30
CA ASP A 145 25.49 7.91 -12.41
C ASP A 145 24.85 9.27 -12.11
N ASN A 146 24.06 9.37 -11.04
CA ASN A 146 23.45 10.61 -10.58
C ASN A 146 24.05 11.13 -9.26
N LEU A 147 25.10 10.48 -8.74
CA LEU A 147 25.77 10.91 -7.52
C LEU A 147 26.89 11.92 -7.81
N VAL A 148 26.97 12.98 -7.01
CA VAL A 148 28.01 14.02 -7.08
C VAL A 148 28.98 13.91 -5.92
N SER A 149 28.46 13.87 -4.70
CA SER A 149 29.24 13.65 -3.47
C SER A 149 28.37 13.10 -2.37
N LEU A 150 28.98 12.48 -1.36
CA LEU A 150 28.28 12.09 -0.13
C LEU A 150 29.20 12.21 1.07
N THR A 151 28.61 12.33 2.26
CA THR A 151 29.29 12.26 3.55
C THR A 151 28.87 10.98 4.24
N VAL A 152 29.84 10.20 4.72
CA VAL A 152 29.61 8.95 5.45
C VAL A 152 30.21 9.02 6.83
N MET A 153 29.51 8.45 7.79
CA MET A 153 29.97 8.25 9.15
C MET A 153 30.54 6.85 9.31
N LEU A 154 31.80 6.78 9.76
CA LEU A 154 32.50 5.54 10.07
C LEU A 154 32.13 5.04 11.48
N ALA A 155 32.57 3.82 11.82
CA ALA A 155 32.25 3.16 13.09
C ALA A 155 32.74 3.96 14.32
N ASP A 156 33.85 4.70 14.16
CA ASP A 156 34.42 5.58 15.19
C ASP A 156 33.73 6.96 15.28
N GLY A 157 32.70 7.19 14.47
CA GLY A 157 31.95 8.45 14.41
C GLY A 157 32.62 9.53 13.57
N ARG A 158 33.75 9.32 12.91
CA ARG A 158 34.29 10.33 11.98
C ARG A 158 33.42 10.44 10.72
N GLU A 159 33.24 11.66 10.23
CA GLU A 159 32.61 11.91 8.94
C GLU A 159 33.66 12.07 7.84
N VAL A 160 33.45 11.34 6.75
CA VAL A 160 34.32 11.34 5.57
C VAL A 160 33.50 11.78 4.38
N ARG A 161 33.97 12.80 3.66
CA ARG A 161 33.35 13.25 2.42
C ARG A 161 33.99 12.56 1.22
N LEU A 162 33.17 11.98 0.36
CA LEU A 162 33.56 11.28 -0.86
C LEU A 162 33.06 12.06 -2.08
N ARG A 163 33.91 12.15 -3.10
CA ARG A 163 33.62 12.81 -4.38
C ARG A 163 34.58 12.34 -5.48
N ALA A 164 34.36 12.84 -6.69
CA ALA A 164 35.35 12.77 -7.77
C ALA A 164 36.70 13.34 -7.30
N GLY A 165 37.78 12.59 -7.54
CA GLY A 165 39.14 12.97 -7.20
C GLY A 165 39.58 12.64 -5.77
N GLY A 166 38.78 11.92 -4.97
CA GLY A 166 39.22 11.37 -3.69
C GLY A 166 38.30 11.64 -2.51
N THR A 167 38.84 11.46 -1.30
CA THR A 167 38.11 11.66 -0.04
C THR A 167 38.65 12.83 0.80
N SER A 168 37.91 13.27 1.81
CA SER A 168 38.40 14.24 2.81
C SER A 168 39.45 13.66 3.76
N GLU A 169 39.64 12.34 3.79
CA GLU A 169 40.55 11.63 4.67
C GLU A 169 41.76 11.06 3.89
N PRO A 170 42.96 11.66 3.99
CA PRO A 170 44.12 11.25 3.21
C PRO A 170 44.54 9.78 3.41
N GLY A 171 44.21 9.19 4.56
CA GLY A 171 44.47 7.78 4.84
C GLY A 171 43.64 6.84 3.97
N ILE A 172 42.34 7.11 3.87
CA ILE A 172 41.40 6.36 3.02
C ILE A 172 41.78 6.54 1.55
N ASP A 173 42.08 7.78 1.14
CA ASP A 173 42.46 8.09 -0.24
C ASP A 173 43.70 7.29 -0.71
N ARG A 174 44.73 7.20 0.14
CA ARG A 174 45.92 6.37 -0.13
C ARG A 174 45.58 4.88 -0.21
N ALA A 175 44.71 4.39 0.66
CA ALA A 175 44.31 2.98 0.66
C ALA A 175 43.53 2.61 -0.62
N LEU A 176 42.57 3.45 -1.02
CA LEU A 176 41.81 3.27 -2.27
C LEU A 176 42.71 3.35 -3.51
N THR A 177 43.69 4.26 -3.50
CA THR A 177 44.72 4.36 -4.55
C THR A 177 45.53 3.07 -4.65
N ALA A 178 45.94 2.49 -3.51
CA ALA A 178 46.69 1.24 -3.49
C ALA A 178 45.88 0.04 -3.99
N ILE A 179 44.58 -0.03 -3.66
CA ILE A 179 43.66 -1.05 -4.20
C ILE A 179 43.55 -0.92 -5.72
N ARG A 180 43.30 0.31 -6.21
CA ARG A 180 43.24 0.60 -7.65
C ARG A 180 44.49 0.12 -8.38
N ASP A 181 45.67 0.57 -7.92
CA ASP A 181 46.94 0.32 -8.61
C ASP A 181 47.32 -1.16 -8.63
N ARG A 182 46.94 -1.91 -7.59
CA ARG A 182 47.16 -3.36 -7.50
C ARG A 182 46.29 -4.16 -8.48
N HIS A 183 45.06 -3.70 -8.72
CA HIS A 183 44.04 -4.46 -9.44
C HIS A 183 43.61 -3.85 -10.78
N LEU A 184 44.41 -2.96 -11.38
CA LEU A 184 44.06 -2.19 -12.58
C LEU A 184 43.51 -3.03 -13.76
N ALA A 185 44.09 -4.21 -13.99
CA ALA A 185 43.65 -5.08 -15.09
C ALA A 185 42.23 -5.61 -14.81
N MET A 186 42.05 -6.26 -13.66
CA MET A 186 40.75 -6.80 -13.23
C MET A 186 39.66 -5.72 -13.22
N LEU A 187 39.94 -4.53 -12.65
CA LEU A 187 38.97 -3.43 -12.61
C LEU A 187 38.48 -2.99 -14.00
N ARG A 188 39.30 -3.14 -15.04
CA ARG A 188 38.96 -2.76 -16.42
C ARG A 188 38.24 -3.87 -17.20
N THR A 189 38.48 -5.13 -16.85
CA THR A 189 38.02 -6.28 -17.64
C THR A 189 36.85 -7.03 -16.99
N GLU A 190 36.70 -6.96 -15.68
CA GLU A 190 35.64 -7.66 -14.96
C GLU A 190 34.50 -6.75 -14.50
N LEU A 191 34.75 -5.45 -14.26
CA LEU A 191 33.76 -4.54 -13.66
C LEU A 191 33.28 -3.47 -14.66
N GLY A 192 32.00 -3.11 -14.59
CA GLY A 192 31.42 -2.03 -15.41
C GLY A 192 31.38 -2.34 -16.92
N GLN A 193 31.20 -3.61 -17.29
CA GLN A 193 31.23 -4.10 -18.67
C GLN A 193 29.90 -3.89 -19.42
N PHE A 194 28.79 -3.72 -18.71
CA PHE A 194 27.47 -3.39 -19.28
C PHE A 194 26.64 -2.53 -18.31
N PRO A 195 25.56 -1.87 -18.76
CA PRO A 195 24.88 -0.81 -17.99
C PRO A 195 24.37 -1.23 -16.60
N ARG A 196 23.88 -2.47 -16.46
CA ARG A 196 23.31 -3.00 -15.21
C ARG A 196 24.18 -4.07 -14.56
N GLN A 197 25.48 -3.87 -14.58
CA GLN A 197 26.39 -4.68 -13.78
C GLN A 197 26.51 -4.09 -12.37
N VAL A 198 25.56 -4.42 -11.49
CA VAL A 198 25.46 -3.84 -10.14
C VAL A 198 26.10 -4.70 -9.06
N SER A 199 26.20 -6.02 -9.24
CA SER A 199 26.74 -6.91 -8.22
C SER A 199 28.19 -6.59 -7.82
N GLY A 200 28.50 -6.67 -6.53
CA GLY A 200 29.79 -6.33 -5.94
C GLY A 200 29.99 -4.83 -5.75
N TYR A 201 31.19 -4.42 -5.32
CA TYR A 201 31.50 -3.00 -5.20
C TYR A 201 31.87 -2.39 -6.57
N GLY A 202 31.42 -1.15 -6.81
CA GLY A 202 31.71 -0.37 -8.02
C GLY A 202 33.16 0.12 -8.16
N LEU A 203 34.15 -0.74 -7.93
CA LEU A 203 35.57 -0.35 -7.84
C LEU A 203 36.16 0.19 -9.16
N HIS A 204 35.53 -0.08 -10.30
CA HIS A 204 35.92 0.49 -11.59
C HIS A 204 35.82 2.02 -11.61
N TYR A 205 35.00 2.64 -10.75
CA TYR A 205 34.96 4.11 -10.60
C TYR A 205 36.26 4.69 -10.00
N LEU A 206 37.10 3.87 -9.36
CA LEU A 206 38.42 4.27 -8.90
C LEU A 206 39.44 4.40 -10.06
N LEU A 207 39.12 3.97 -11.27
CA LEU A 207 40.05 4.13 -12.40
C LEU A 207 40.28 5.62 -12.73
N GLY A 208 41.50 5.96 -13.14
CA GLY A 208 41.87 7.34 -13.46
C GLY A 208 41.04 7.93 -14.62
N GLU A 209 40.78 7.11 -15.64
CA GLU A 209 39.88 7.45 -16.76
C GLU A 209 38.40 7.60 -16.36
N LYS A 210 38.04 7.18 -15.15
CA LYS A 210 36.71 7.40 -14.54
C LYS A 210 36.73 8.52 -13.49
N GLY A 211 37.85 9.25 -13.37
CA GLY A 211 37.99 10.42 -12.50
C GLY A 211 38.33 10.10 -11.04
N PHE A 212 38.69 8.85 -10.70
CA PHE A 212 38.89 8.39 -9.32
C PHE A 212 37.69 8.80 -8.43
N ASP A 213 36.49 8.39 -8.85
CA ASP A 213 35.24 8.83 -8.23
C ASP A 213 34.87 7.94 -7.05
N THR A 214 35.32 8.37 -5.87
CA THR A 214 35.09 7.66 -4.61
C THR A 214 33.63 7.69 -4.18
N ALA A 215 32.85 8.70 -4.59
CA ALA A 215 31.42 8.74 -4.29
C ALA A 215 30.70 7.64 -5.07
N LYS A 216 30.98 7.52 -6.38
CA LYS A 216 30.42 6.46 -7.20
C LYS A 216 30.88 5.06 -6.79
N ALA A 217 32.14 4.91 -6.39
CA ALA A 217 32.64 3.63 -5.86
C ALA A 217 31.96 3.22 -4.54
N PHE A 218 31.41 4.17 -3.78
CA PHE A 218 30.64 3.91 -2.56
C PHE A 218 29.17 3.56 -2.82
N ALA A 219 28.62 3.95 -3.97
CA ALA A 219 27.29 3.50 -4.38
C ALA A 219 27.29 1.97 -4.56
N GLY A 220 26.23 1.30 -4.11
CA GLY A 220 26.18 -0.17 -4.10
C GLY A 220 26.89 -0.82 -2.92
N THR A 221 27.32 -0.06 -1.89
CA THR A 221 27.95 -0.66 -0.69
C THR A 221 26.96 -1.27 0.30
N GLU A 222 25.66 -1.07 0.12
CA GLU A 222 24.59 -1.71 0.89
C GLU A 222 24.72 -1.50 2.41
N GLY A 223 25.22 -0.32 2.80
CA GLY A 223 25.43 0.03 4.21
C GLY A 223 26.59 -0.72 4.87
N THR A 224 27.41 -1.46 4.12
CA THR A 224 28.59 -2.17 4.65
C THR A 224 29.76 -1.21 4.91
N CYS A 225 29.86 -0.06 4.26
CA CYS A 225 31.01 0.84 4.41
C CYS A 225 30.76 2.07 5.30
N GLY A 226 29.66 2.08 6.06
CA GLY A 226 29.28 3.19 6.96
C GLY A 226 27.88 3.72 6.71
N ILE A 227 27.51 4.77 7.45
CA ILE A 227 26.18 5.40 7.35
C ILE A 227 26.28 6.71 6.57
N ILE A 228 25.53 6.82 5.48
CA ILE A 228 25.41 8.08 4.74
C ILE A 228 24.67 9.11 5.61
N THR A 229 25.23 10.30 5.78
CA THR A 229 24.63 11.41 6.55
C THR A 229 24.15 12.56 5.66
N GLU A 230 24.74 12.72 4.48
CA GLU A 230 24.40 13.76 3.51
C GLU A 230 24.75 13.29 2.09
N LEU A 231 23.96 13.66 1.10
CA LEU A 231 24.24 13.42 -0.33
C LEU A 231 24.04 14.69 -1.14
N THR A 232 24.86 14.88 -2.17
CA THR A 232 24.59 15.77 -3.28
C THR A 232 24.37 14.93 -4.54
N VAL A 233 23.20 15.09 -5.17
CA VAL A 233 22.79 14.35 -6.36
C VAL A 233 22.54 15.29 -7.54
N ARG A 234 22.75 14.77 -8.76
CA ARG A 234 22.35 15.42 -10.01
C ARG A 234 20.84 15.37 -10.19
N LEU A 235 20.31 16.44 -10.75
CA LEU A 235 18.95 16.54 -11.28
C LEU A 235 19.04 16.60 -12.81
N VAL A 236 17.95 16.24 -13.47
CA VAL A 236 17.82 16.26 -14.93
C VAL A 236 16.61 17.11 -15.32
N ALA A 237 16.64 17.67 -16.53
CA ALA A 237 15.49 18.39 -17.06
C ALA A 237 14.32 17.42 -17.25
N LYS A 238 13.14 17.81 -16.76
CA LYS A 238 11.92 17.04 -17.00
C LYS A 238 11.48 17.27 -18.45
N PRO A 239 11.18 16.22 -19.24
CA PRO A 239 10.66 16.40 -20.59
C PRO A 239 9.34 17.19 -20.57
N ALA A 240 9.19 18.13 -21.50
CA ALA A 240 7.99 18.98 -21.59
C ALA A 240 6.76 18.15 -21.98
N HIS A 241 6.92 17.26 -22.95
CA HIS A 241 5.89 16.35 -23.42
C HIS A 241 6.45 14.94 -23.60
N THR A 242 5.61 13.94 -23.32
CA THR A 242 5.94 12.53 -23.54
C THR A 242 4.84 11.83 -24.35
N ALA A 243 5.22 10.77 -25.05
CA ALA A 243 4.31 9.82 -25.67
C ALA A 243 4.78 8.39 -25.40
N LEU A 244 3.84 7.48 -25.19
CA LEU A 244 4.11 6.06 -24.95
C LEU A 244 3.78 5.25 -26.19
N ALA A 245 4.75 4.50 -26.72
CA ALA A 245 4.52 3.43 -27.67
C ALA A 245 4.49 2.09 -26.92
N VAL A 246 3.36 1.38 -26.99
CA VAL A 246 3.28 -0.02 -26.57
C VAL A 246 3.37 -0.88 -27.80
N LEU A 247 4.42 -1.71 -27.88
CA LEU A 247 4.68 -2.63 -28.99
C LEU A 247 4.32 -4.04 -28.56
N GLY A 248 3.47 -4.73 -29.32
CA GLY A 248 3.10 -6.13 -29.11
C GLY A 248 3.98 -7.08 -29.92
N PHE A 249 4.37 -8.19 -29.31
CA PHE A 249 5.21 -9.26 -29.85
C PHE A 249 4.50 -10.60 -29.68
N GLU A 250 4.97 -11.65 -30.37
CA GLU A 250 4.40 -13.00 -30.21
C GLU A 250 4.51 -13.49 -28.76
N ASP A 251 5.66 -13.29 -28.14
CA ASP A 251 5.92 -13.64 -26.74
C ASP A 251 6.94 -12.68 -26.08
N ALA A 252 7.22 -12.89 -24.79
CA ALA A 252 8.18 -12.09 -24.03
C ALA A 252 9.64 -12.28 -24.50
N PHE A 253 9.99 -13.41 -25.13
CA PHE A 253 11.34 -13.68 -25.61
C PHE A 253 11.66 -12.87 -26.87
N GLU A 254 10.69 -12.77 -27.79
CA GLU A 254 10.79 -11.91 -28.97
C GLU A 254 10.84 -10.43 -28.58
N ALA A 255 10.03 -10.01 -27.61
CA ALA A 255 10.12 -8.67 -27.02
C ALA A 255 11.52 -8.40 -26.44
N ALA A 256 12.07 -9.33 -25.65
CA ALA A 256 13.42 -9.24 -25.09
C ALA A 256 14.52 -9.18 -26.17
N THR A 257 14.36 -9.91 -27.27
CA THR A 257 15.29 -9.90 -28.41
C THR A 257 15.26 -8.57 -29.16
N ALA A 258 14.09 -7.94 -29.25
CA ALA A 258 13.89 -6.66 -29.92
C ALA A 258 14.35 -5.44 -29.10
N ALA A 259 14.23 -5.49 -27.77
CA ALA A 259 14.45 -4.35 -26.88
C ALA A 259 15.79 -3.58 -27.08
N PRO A 260 16.96 -4.24 -27.25
CA PRO A 260 18.21 -3.52 -27.47
C PRO A 260 18.23 -2.63 -28.72
N LYS A 261 17.45 -2.98 -29.76
CA LYS A 261 17.35 -2.20 -31.00
C LYS A 261 16.59 -0.88 -30.81
N LEU A 262 15.78 -0.78 -29.76
CA LEU A 262 14.99 0.41 -29.42
C LEU A 262 15.75 1.42 -28.54
N ARG A 263 17.00 1.11 -28.15
CA ARG A 263 17.87 2.03 -27.40
C ARG A 263 18.45 3.12 -28.30
N VAL A 264 17.57 3.94 -28.86
CA VAL A 264 17.93 5.07 -29.72
C VAL A 264 17.76 6.40 -28.96
N PRO A 265 18.44 7.48 -29.37
CA PRO A 265 18.32 8.78 -28.72
C PRO A 265 16.85 9.24 -28.62
N GLY A 266 16.43 9.72 -27.45
CA GLY A 266 15.08 10.23 -27.20
C GLY A 266 14.08 9.19 -26.66
N VAL A 267 14.44 7.91 -26.63
CA VAL A 267 13.70 6.86 -25.91
C VAL A 267 14.15 6.83 -24.46
N TYR A 268 13.21 7.01 -23.54
CA TYR A 268 13.49 7.12 -22.11
C TYR A 268 13.27 5.84 -21.34
N THR A 269 12.35 4.99 -21.79
CA THR A 269 12.04 3.70 -21.16
C THR A 269 11.93 2.61 -22.20
N ILE A 270 12.24 1.37 -21.83
CA ILE A 270 12.05 0.17 -22.67
C ILE A 270 11.73 -0.99 -21.72
N GLU A 271 10.48 -1.01 -21.25
CA GLU A 271 10.01 -1.94 -20.23
C GLU A 271 9.29 -3.14 -20.85
N GLY A 272 9.67 -4.35 -20.45
CA GLY A 272 9.10 -5.58 -20.95
C GLY A 272 8.15 -6.27 -19.96
N MET A 273 7.11 -6.92 -20.49
CA MET A 273 6.26 -7.85 -19.74
C MET A 273 5.69 -8.96 -20.65
N GLY A 274 5.42 -10.13 -20.07
CA GLY A 274 4.70 -11.23 -20.72
C GLY A 274 3.18 -11.23 -20.45
N SER A 275 2.45 -12.08 -21.18
CA SER A 275 1.00 -12.31 -21.01
C SER A 275 0.62 -12.92 -19.68
N ASP A 276 1.52 -13.69 -19.08
CA ASP A 276 1.40 -14.27 -17.75
C ASP A 276 1.20 -13.21 -16.64
N LEU A 277 1.84 -12.04 -16.75
CA LEU A 277 1.58 -10.90 -15.85
C LEU A 277 0.15 -10.40 -15.98
N LEU A 278 -0.37 -10.33 -17.21
CA LEU A 278 -1.73 -9.87 -17.48
C LEU A 278 -2.77 -10.89 -16.99
N ASP A 279 -2.49 -12.18 -17.15
CA ASP A 279 -3.35 -13.25 -16.64
C ASP A 279 -3.43 -13.21 -15.11
N ALA A 280 -2.30 -13.00 -14.42
CA ALA A 280 -2.28 -12.80 -12.96
C ALA A 280 -2.97 -11.49 -12.52
N LEU A 281 -2.98 -10.45 -13.35
CA LEU A 281 -3.74 -9.23 -13.07
C LEU A 281 -5.25 -9.47 -13.18
N ARG A 282 -5.70 -10.26 -14.17
CA ARG A 282 -7.13 -10.54 -14.43
C ARG A 282 -7.79 -11.40 -13.37
N THR A 283 -7.03 -12.17 -12.58
CA THR A 283 -7.59 -12.92 -11.44
C THR A 283 -7.92 -12.02 -10.24
N ARG A 284 -7.62 -10.72 -10.32
CA ARG A 284 -7.85 -9.78 -9.21
C ARG A 284 -9.27 -9.21 -9.26
N PRO A 285 -9.91 -9.02 -8.10
CA PRO A 285 -11.23 -8.40 -8.03
C PRO A 285 -11.25 -7.03 -8.73
N GLY A 286 -12.16 -6.84 -9.68
CA GLY A 286 -12.33 -5.59 -10.42
C GLY A 286 -11.28 -5.35 -11.52
N GLN A 287 -10.50 -6.37 -11.90
CA GLN A 287 -9.50 -6.30 -12.98
C GLN A 287 -9.72 -7.36 -14.06
N GLU A 288 -10.90 -7.99 -14.09
CA GLU A 288 -11.24 -9.11 -14.98
C GLU A 288 -11.08 -8.74 -16.47
N HIS A 289 -11.22 -7.45 -16.79
CA HIS A 289 -11.12 -6.90 -18.15
C HIS A 289 -9.80 -6.13 -18.39
N ALA A 290 -8.81 -6.27 -17.50
CA ALA A 290 -7.53 -5.58 -17.66
C ALA A 290 -6.84 -5.95 -18.98
N GLY A 291 -6.09 -4.98 -19.53
CA GLY A 291 -5.33 -5.12 -20.77
C GLY A 291 -6.13 -4.92 -22.06
N GLY A 292 -7.39 -4.47 -22.01
CA GLY A 292 -8.18 -4.17 -23.21
C GLY A 292 -7.60 -3.05 -24.10
N GLU A 293 -6.69 -2.24 -23.56
CA GLU A 293 -5.99 -1.16 -24.27
C GLU A 293 -4.66 -1.60 -24.89
N LEU A 294 -4.22 -2.84 -24.65
CA LEU A 294 -2.95 -3.35 -25.18
C LEU A 294 -3.10 -3.78 -26.64
N PRO A 295 -2.06 -3.56 -27.47
CA PRO A 295 -2.01 -4.13 -28.82
C PRO A 295 -1.98 -5.66 -28.77
N ARG A 296 -2.31 -6.31 -29.88
CA ARG A 296 -2.25 -7.78 -29.98
C ARG A 296 -0.82 -8.29 -29.75
N GLY A 297 -0.69 -9.34 -28.95
CA GLY A 297 0.59 -10.01 -28.66
C GLY A 297 0.52 -10.92 -27.44
N GLY A 298 1.60 -11.66 -27.18
CA GLY A 298 1.88 -12.42 -25.95
C GLY A 298 3.06 -11.86 -25.14
N GLY A 299 3.74 -10.84 -25.65
CA GLY A 299 4.71 -10.03 -24.92
C GLY A 299 4.67 -8.58 -25.38
N TRP A 300 5.02 -7.64 -24.50
CA TRP A 300 4.94 -6.21 -24.81
C TRP A 300 6.20 -5.46 -24.39
N LEU A 301 6.55 -4.42 -25.17
CA LEU A 301 7.50 -3.39 -24.78
C LEU A 301 6.79 -2.05 -24.64
N TYR A 302 7.04 -1.36 -23.53
CA TYR A 302 6.58 -0.01 -23.23
C TYR A 302 7.75 0.93 -23.44
N CYS A 303 7.63 1.79 -24.46
CA CYS A 303 8.66 2.74 -24.84
C CYS A 303 8.14 4.16 -24.75
N GLU A 304 8.51 4.86 -23.70
CA GLU A 304 8.22 6.28 -23.55
C GLU A 304 9.31 7.11 -24.26
N VAL A 305 8.87 8.13 -25.00
CA VAL A 305 9.73 9.10 -25.67
C VAL A 305 9.38 10.50 -25.20
N GLY A 306 10.37 11.39 -25.17
CA GLY A 306 10.16 12.82 -24.87
C GLY A 306 10.51 13.75 -26.02
N ALA A 307 9.85 14.91 -26.02
CA ALA A 307 10.13 16.02 -26.94
C ALA A 307 9.67 17.37 -26.35
N ASP A 308 9.97 18.45 -27.09
CA ASP A 308 9.57 19.82 -26.73
C ASP A 308 8.10 20.11 -27.05
N THR A 309 7.49 19.36 -27.96
CA THR A 309 6.05 19.42 -28.28
C THR A 309 5.41 18.04 -28.24
N LEU A 310 4.09 17.99 -28.04
CA LEU A 310 3.34 16.74 -28.02
C LEU A 310 3.35 16.06 -29.38
N GLU A 311 3.23 16.82 -30.47
CA GLU A 311 3.25 16.31 -31.84
C GLU A 311 4.58 15.65 -32.18
N GLU A 312 5.69 16.22 -31.72
CA GLU A 312 7.02 15.64 -31.94
C GLU A 312 7.21 14.36 -31.12
N ALA A 313 6.78 14.34 -29.85
CA ALA A 313 6.82 13.13 -29.02
C ALA A 313 6.01 12.00 -29.66
N GLU A 314 4.81 12.32 -30.15
CA GLU A 314 3.95 11.35 -30.81
C GLU A 314 4.54 10.87 -32.16
N ALA A 315 5.15 11.76 -32.94
CA ALA A 315 5.83 11.39 -34.18
C ALA A 315 6.99 10.41 -33.91
N ARG A 316 7.84 10.70 -32.92
CA ARG A 316 8.93 9.80 -32.50
C ARG A 316 8.41 8.45 -32.03
N ALA A 317 7.34 8.42 -31.26
CA ALA A 317 6.73 7.18 -30.79
C ALA A 317 6.23 6.30 -31.95
N ARG A 318 5.67 6.91 -33.01
CA ARG A 318 5.20 6.20 -34.22
C ARG A 318 6.33 5.59 -35.06
N GLU A 319 7.56 6.04 -34.91
CA GLU A 319 8.71 5.50 -35.65
C GLU A 319 9.25 4.19 -35.02
N LEU A 320 9.03 3.98 -33.73
CA LEU A 320 9.60 2.85 -32.98
C LEU A 320 9.23 1.45 -33.52
N PRO A 321 7.98 1.15 -33.92
CA PRO A 321 7.66 -0.15 -34.52
C PRO A 321 8.51 -0.45 -35.77
N GLY A 322 8.85 0.59 -36.55
CA GLY A 322 9.66 0.47 -37.77
C GLY A 322 11.13 0.12 -37.53
N LEU A 323 11.62 0.20 -36.29
CA LEU A 323 12.97 -0.23 -35.90
C LEU A 323 13.05 -1.76 -35.69
N VAL A 324 11.92 -2.42 -35.47
CA VAL A 324 11.81 -3.85 -35.18
C VAL A 324 10.70 -4.54 -36.02
N PRO A 325 10.63 -4.29 -37.34
CA PRO A 325 9.50 -4.71 -38.18
C PRO A 325 9.37 -6.23 -38.31
N GLU A 326 10.45 -6.96 -38.03
CA GLU A 326 10.52 -8.42 -38.10
C GLU A 326 9.86 -9.10 -36.90
N ASN A 327 9.73 -8.41 -35.76
CA ASN A 327 9.27 -8.98 -34.49
C ASN A 327 7.93 -8.40 -34.01
N VAL A 328 7.60 -7.17 -34.40
CA VAL A 328 6.38 -6.48 -33.92
C VAL A 328 5.13 -7.01 -34.61
N VAL A 329 4.15 -7.42 -33.81
CA VAL A 329 2.84 -7.93 -34.27
C VAL A 329 1.84 -6.80 -34.43
N ASP A 330 1.85 -5.85 -33.49
CA ASP A 330 0.90 -4.75 -33.41
C ASP A 330 1.46 -3.65 -32.49
N SER A 331 0.90 -2.43 -32.54
CA SER A 331 1.35 -1.34 -31.66
C SER A 331 0.25 -0.32 -31.38
N VAL A 332 0.27 0.26 -30.18
CA VAL A 332 -0.60 1.38 -29.78
C VAL A 332 0.27 2.55 -29.36
N ILE A 333 -0.09 3.76 -29.82
CA ILE A 333 0.57 5.01 -29.44
C ILE A 333 -0.39 5.81 -28.56
N VAL A 334 0.08 6.21 -27.39
CA VAL A 334 -0.68 6.99 -26.40
C VAL A 334 0.03 8.33 -26.16
N PRO A 335 -0.51 9.44 -26.68
CA PRO A 335 0.09 10.75 -26.47
C PRO A 335 -0.19 11.26 -25.05
N GLY A 336 0.86 11.71 -24.35
CA GLY A 336 0.76 12.36 -23.06
C GLY A 336 0.69 11.42 -21.85
N ALA A 337 1.37 11.82 -20.78
CA ALA A 337 1.49 11.05 -19.54
C ALA A 337 0.15 10.73 -18.86
N ALA A 338 -0.84 11.62 -18.96
CA ALA A 338 -2.15 11.41 -18.32
C ALA A 338 -2.91 10.21 -18.92
N GLN A 339 -2.86 10.05 -20.24
CA GLN A 339 -3.49 8.95 -20.96
C GLN A 339 -2.70 7.64 -20.77
N ALA A 340 -1.36 7.72 -20.74
CA ALA A 340 -0.48 6.57 -20.56
C ALA A 340 -0.54 5.95 -19.14
N LYS A 341 -1.09 6.66 -18.15
CA LYS A 341 -1.09 6.25 -16.74
C LYS A 341 -1.75 4.89 -16.48
N ALA A 342 -2.84 4.56 -17.17
CA ALA A 342 -3.52 3.28 -17.01
C ALA A 342 -2.65 2.09 -17.46
N LEU A 343 -2.00 2.24 -18.61
CA LEU A 343 -1.06 1.28 -19.17
C LEU A 343 0.19 1.12 -18.28
N TRP A 344 0.79 2.24 -17.84
CA TRP A 344 1.94 2.21 -16.93
C TRP A 344 1.63 1.50 -15.60
N ARG A 345 0.42 1.68 -15.06
CA ARG A 345 0.00 1.03 -13.83
C ARG A 345 0.04 -0.50 -13.92
N ILE A 346 -0.23 -1.08 -15.09
CA ILE A 346 -0.12 -2.54 -15.32
C ILE A 346 1.35 -2.99 -15.10
N ARG A 347 2.30 -2.29 -15.73
CA ARG A 347 3.73 -2.61 -15.65
C ARG A 347 4.35 -2.29 -14.28
N GLU A 348 4.07 -1.12 -13.71
CA GLU A 348 4.65 -0.68 -12.43
C GLU A 348 4.21 -1.53 -11.24
N ALA A 349 2.97 -2.00 -11.24
CA ALA A 349 2.43 -2.82 -10.16
C ALA A 349 2.90 -4.29 -10.23
N GLY A 350 3.60 -4.70 -11.30
CA GLY A 350 4.02 -6.08 -11.58
C GLY A 350 4.61 -6.81 -10.37
N ALA A 351 5.55 -6.18 -9.65
CA ALA A 351 6.24 -6.78 -8.51
C ALA A 351 5.35 -7.17 -7.33
N GLY A 352 4.20 -6.51 -7.17
CA GLY A 352 3.16 -6.91 -6.23
C GLY A 352 2.05 -7.72 -6.89
N ILE A 353 1.82 -7.52 -8.20
CA ILE A 353 0.83 -8.27 -8.98
C ILE A 353 1.07 -9.77 -8.90
N VAL A 354 2.30 -10.16 -9.22
CA VAL A 354 2.71 -11.55 -9.42
C VAL A 354 3.20 -12.24 -8.14
N THR A 355 2.67 -11.83 -6.98
CA THR A 355 2.94 -12.49 -5.68
C THR A 355 1.98 -13.65 -5.39
N ARG A 356 0.92 -13.75 -6.20
CA ARG A 356 0.01 -14.87 -6.28
C ARG A 356 -0.07 -15.31 -7.74
N LEU A 357 0.02 -16.61 -7.95
CA LEU A 357 -0.19 -17.21 -9.26
C LEU A 357 -1.71 -17.24 -9.57
N PRO A 358 -2.11 -17.34 -10.85
CA PRO A 358 -3.52 -17.36 -11.24
C PRO A 358 -4.36 -18.44 -10.52
N GLU A 359 -3.77 -19.59 -10.22
CA GLU A 359 -4.39 -20.69 -9.48
C GLU A 359 -4.41 -20.51 -7.95
N GLY A 360 -3.84 -19.40 -7.44
CA GLY A 360 -3.82 -19.02 -6.02
C GLY A 360 -2.54 -19.39 -5.26
N GLY A 361 -1.57 -20.04 -5.91
CA GLY A 361 -0.27 -20.38 -5.32
C GLY A 361 0.55 -19.16 -4.91
N GLU A 362 1.45 -19.31 -3.93
CA GLU A 362 2.35 -18.24 -3.51
C GLU A 362 3.54 -18.11 -4.49
N ALA A 363 3.92 -16.88 -4.82
CA ALA A 363 5.12 -16.59 -5.61
C ALA A 363 6.00 -15.57 -4.89
N TRP A 364 7.28 -15.88 -4.77
CA TRP A 364 8.22 -15.22 -3.87
C TRP A 364 9.35 -14.50 -4.62
N PRO A 365 9.99 -13.50 -3.97
CA PRO A 365 11.36 -13.12 -4.31
C PRO A 365 12.35 -14.30 -4.12
N GLY A 366 13.56 -14.14 -4.60
CA GLY A 366 14.69 -15.05 -4.53
C GLY A 366 15.66 -14.88 -5.69
N TRP A 367 15.15 -14.59 -6.91
CA TRP A 367 15.93 -14.50 -8.16
C TRP A 367 15.45 -13.36 -9.08
N GLU A 368 14.94 -12.27 -8.51
CA GLU A 368 14.18 -11.22 -9.21
C GLU A 368 15.01 -10.07 -9.77
N ASP A 369 16.28 -10.26 -10.11
CA ASP A 369 17.14 -9.14 -10.51
C ASP A 369 18.35 -9.49 -11.39
N SER A 370 18.27 -10.61 -12.10
CA SER A 370 19.37 -11.01 -12.97
C SER A 370 19.48 -10.07 -14.17
N ALA A 371 20.70 -9.63 -14.49
CA ALA A 371 20.95 -8.78 -15.65
C ALA A 371 22.02 -9.37 -16.56
N VAL A 372 21.82 -9.28 -17.87
CA VAL A 372 22.79 -9.70 -18.89
C VAL A 372 23.06 -8.53 -19.84
N PRO A 373 24.15 -8.55 -20.64
CA PRO A 373 24.28 -7.63 -21.75
C PRO A 373 22.99 -7.62 -22.59
N PRO A 374 22.37 -6.46 -22.89
CA PRO A 374 21.00 -6.41 -23.44
C PRO A 374 20.81 -7.27 -24.69
N ALA A 375 21.82 -7.34 -25.56
CA ALA A 375 21.82 -8.14 -26.78
C ALA A 375 21.64 -9.67 -26.55
N ARG A 376 21.83 -10.15 -25.32
CA ARG A 376 21.72 -11.56 -24.93
C ARG A 376 20.44 -11.87 -24.15
N LEU A 377 19.59 -10.87 -23.87
CA LEU A 377 18.43 -11.01 -23.00
C LEU A 377 17.44 -12.08 -23.47
N GLY A 378 17.10 -12.08 -24.78
CA GLY A 378 16.13 -13.02 -25.33
C GLY A 378 16.56 -14.48 -25.20
N GLU A 379 17.83 -14.79 -25.46
CA GLU A 379 18.40 -16.12 -25.28
C GLU A 379 18.43 -16.53 -23.80
N TYR A 380 18.91 -15.64 -22.92
CA TYR A 380 18.96 -15.88 -21.48
C TYR A 380 17.56 -16.15 -20.90
N LEU A 381 16.55 -15.40 -21.33
CA LEU A 381 15.19 -15.55 -20.82
C LEU A 381 14.60 -16.92 -21.19
N ARG A 382 14.89 -17.44 -22.40
CA ARG A 382 14.47 -18.80 -22.81
C ARG A 382 15.11 -19.88 -21.91
N ASP A 383 16.42 -19.82 -21.72
CA ASP A 383 17.14 -20.77 -20.86
C ASP A 383 16.71 -20.69 -19.38
N LEU A 384 16.34 -19.49 -18.90
CA LEU A 384 15.80 -19.31 -17.55
C LEU A 384 14.43 -19.99 -17.39
N TYR A 385 13.58 -19.92 -18.41
CA TYR A 385 12.29 -20.62 -18.43
C TYR A 385 12.46 -22.13 -18.46
N ASP A 386 13.39 -22.63 -19.27
CA ASP A 386 13.70 -24.06 -19.31
C ASP A 386 14.16 -24.56 -17.93
N LEU A 387 14.98 -23.77 -17.21
CA LEU A 387 15.41 -24.08 -15.85
C LEU A 387 14.23 -24.11 -14.86
N LEU A 388 13.30 -23.17 -14.94
CA LEU A 388 12.08 -23.18 -14.11
C LEU A 388 11.26 -24.43 -14.37
N HIS A 389 11.01 -24.76 -15.65
CA HIS A 389 10.22 -25.90 -16.05
C HIS A 389 10.85 -27.24 -15.62
N GLU A 390 12.18 -27.38 -15.76
CA GLU A 390 12.92 -28.58 -15.32
C GLU A 390 12.74 -28.85 -13.82
N LEU A 391 12.67 -27.80 -13.01
CA LEU A 391 12.52 -27.88 -11.56
C LEU A 391 11.05 -27.83 -11.09
N GLY A 392 10.09 -27.82 -12.03
CA GLY A 392 8.66 -27.77 -11.72
C GLY A 392 8.23 -26.45 -11.08
N LEU A 393 8.94 -25.35 -11.37
CA LEU A 393 8.66 -24.01 -10.87
C LEU A 393 7.94 -23.19 -11.94
N THR A 394 7.10 -22.26 -11.50
CA THR A 394 6.48 -21.25 -12.35
C THR A 394 7.04 -19.88 -11.96
N GLY A 395 7.33 -19.05 -12.96
CA GLY A 395 7.69 -17.66 -12.72
C GLY A 395 7.24 -16.75 -13.85
N ILE A 396 6.94 -15.50 -13.48
CA ILE A 396 6.38 -14.48 -14.37
C ILE A 396 7.40 -13.34 -14.53
N PRO A 397 8.10 -13.22 -15.67
CA PRO A 397 9.11 -12.22 -15.90
C PRO A 397 8.49 -10.89 -16.32
N PHE A 398 9.11 -9.82 -15.86
CA PHE A 398 8.89 -8.45 -16.31
C PHE A 398 10.15 -7.68 -15.98
N GLY A 399 10.44 -6.58 -16.64
CA GLY A 399 11.66 -5.85 -16.31
C GLY A 399 12.08 -4.80 -17.30
N HIS A 400 13.32 -4.36 -17.11
CA HIS A 400 13.97 -3.32 -17.86
C HIS A 400 14.69 -3.95 -19.07
N PHE A 401 13.90 -4.38 -20.05
CA PHE A 401 14.42 -5.16 -21.18
C PHE A 401 15.44 -4.38 -22.00
N GLY A 402 15.29 -3.06 -22.12
CA GLY A 402 16.29 -2.20 -22.77
C GLY A 402 17.65 -2.24 -22.10
N GLU A 403 17.74 -2.60 -20.82
CA GLU A 403 19.00 -2.69 -20.09
C GLU A 403 19.40 -4.12 -19.74
N GLY A 404 18.67 -5.10 -20.28
CA GLY A 404 18.99 -6.51 -20.10
C GLY A 404 18.69 -7.03 -18.68
N CYS A 405 17.84 -6.36 -17.91
CA CYS A 405 17.48 -6.77 -16.55
C CYS A 405 16.07 -7.36 -16.48
N VAL A 406 15.93 -8.47 -15.75
CA VAL A 406 14.67 -9.20 -15.57
C VAL A 406 14.36 -9.35 -14.09
N HIS A 407 13.10 -9.06 -13.75
CA HIS A 407 12.49 -9.41 -12.49
C HIS A 407 11.54 -10.58 -12.68
N ILE A 408 11.49 -11.46 -11.69
CA ILE A 408 10.64 -12.65 -11.72
C ILE A 408 10.20 -12.99 -10.30
N ARG A 409 8.93 -13.37 -10.12
CA ARG A 409 8.45 -14.01 -8.89
C ARG A 409 8.28 -15.49 -9.15
N ILE A 410 8.77 -16.33 -8.25
CA ILE A 410 8.88 -17.78 -8.48
C ILE A 410 8.11 -18.54 -7.42
N SER A 411 7.46 -19.63 -7.83
CA SER A 411 6.64 -20.53 -7.01
C SER A 411 7.44 -21.40 -6.02
N PHE A 412 8.39 -20.80 -5.27
CA PHE A 412 9.16 -21.52 -4.27
C PHE A 412 8.28 -21.96 -3.09
N ASP A 413 8.50 -23.18 -2.60
CA ASP A 413 7.92 -23.66 -1.35
C ASP A 413 8.94 -23.55 -0.21
N PHE A 414 8.84 -22.48 0.58
CA PHE A 414 9.68 -22.30 1.77
C PHE A 414 9.14 -22.99 3.03
N SER A 415 8.02 -23.71 2.93
CA SER A 415 7.39 -24.36 4.10
C SER A 415 7.94 -25.77 4.36
N THR A 416 8.67 -26.35 3.41
CA THR A 416 9.21 -27.71 3.49
C THR A 416 10.72 -27.74 3.25
N GLU A 417 11.39 -28.74 3.84
CA GLU A 417 12.83 -28.99 3.60
C GLU A 417 13.12 -29.29 2.13
N ALA A 418 12.23 -30.02 1.46
CA ALA A 418 12.36 -30.34 0.04
C ALA A 418 12.27 -29.07 -0.83
N GLY A 419 11.32 -28.18 -0.55
CA GLY A 419 11.19 -26.92 -1.27
C GLY A 419 12.37 -25.97 -1.04
N MET A 420 12.94 -25.94 0.18
CA MET A 420 14.20 -25.24 0.46
C MET A 420 15.39 -25.80 -0.34
N ALA A 421 15.51 -27.12 -0.48
CA ALA A 421 16.56 -27.75 -1.30
C ALA A 421 16.39 -27.43 -2.80
N THR A 422 15.15 -27.41 -3.30
CA THR A 422 14.83 -26.97 -4.67
C THR A 422 15.20 -25.51 -4.88
N TYR A 423 14.89 -24.63 -3.92
CA TYR A 423 15.31 -23.22 -3.96
C TYR A 423 16.83 -23.09 -4.10
N ARG A 424 17.61 -23.74 -3.22
CA ARG A 424 19.08 -23.71 -3.28
C ARG A 424 19.59 -24.16 -4.65
N THR A 425 19.07 -25.30 -5.13
CA THR A 425 19.44 -25.86 -6.45
C THR A 425 19.14 -24.89 -7.58
N PHE A 426 17.96 -24.26 -7.57
CA PHE A 426 17.57 -23.28 -8.58
C PHE A 426 18.55 -22.10 -8.59
N ILE A 427 18.81 -21.50 -7.43
CA ILE A 427 19.61 -20.27 -7.35
C ILE A 427 21.06 -20.49 -7.80
N GLU A 428 21.69 -21.61 -7.40
CA GLU A 428 23.05 -21.94 -7.84
C GLU A 428 23.13 -22.13 -9.38
N ARG A 429 22.14 -22.86 -9.94
CA ARG A 429 22.08 -23.09 -11.39
C ARG A 429 21.77 -21.82 -12.16
N ALA A 430 20.92 -20.96 -11.62
CA ALA A 430 20.57 -19.69 -12.23
C ALA A 430 21.76 -18.70 -12.18
N ALA A 431 22.56 -18.70 -11.11
CA ALA A 431 23.83 -17.96 -11.03
C ALA A 431 24.84 -18.43 -12.09
N ALA A 432 25.00 -19.73 -12.26
CA ALA A 432 25.83 -20.27 -13.32
C ALA A 432 25.28 -19.91 -14.72
N LEU A 433 23.96 -19.92 -14.90
CA LEU A 433 23.30 -19.56 -16.15
C LEU A 433 23.56 -18.09 -16.51
N VAL A 434 23.29 -17.14 -15.61
CA VAL A 434 23.49 -15.71 -15.91
C VAL A 434 24.97 -15.41 -16.19
N HIS A 435 25.91 -16.08 -15.49
CA HIS A 435 27.33 -15.95 -15.76
C HIS A 435 27.72 -16.41 -17.18
N ARG A 436 27.14 -17.52 -17.69
CA ARG A 436 27.40 -17.99 -19.06
C ARG A 436 27.04 -16.96 -20.13
N TYR A 437 26.09 -16.09 -19.85
CA TYR A 437 25.69 -14.98 -20.71
C TYR A 437 26.49 -13.69 -20.48
N GLY A 438 27.52 -13.73 -19.62
CA GLY A 438 28.33 -12.56 -19.24
C GLY A 438 27.59 -11.58 -18.34
N GLY A 439 26.58 -12.06 -17.60
CA GLY A 439 25.71 -11.23 -16.77
C GLY A 439 26.11 -11.15 -15.29
N SER A 440 25.23 -10.49 -14.54
CA SER A 440 25.30 -10.17 -13.12
C SER A 440 24.08 -10.76 -12.39
N VAL A 441 24.27 -11.20 -11.15
CA VAL A 441 23.18 -11.76 -10.32
C VAL A 441 22.25 -10.68 -9.77
N SER A 442 22.71 -9.42 -9.71
CA SER A 442 21.92 -8.21 -9.44
C SER A 442 22.13 -7.15 -10.52
N GLY A 443 21.04 -6.54 -10.96
CA GLY A 443 20.96 -5.45 -11.92
C GLY A 443 20.50 -4.12 -11.33
N GLU A 444 19.81 -4.11 -10.18
CA GLU A 444 19.38 -2.88 -9.47
C GLU A 444 19.06 -3.01 -7.98
N HIS A 445 18.77 -4.21 -7.48
CA HIS A 445 18.25 -4.43 -6.13
C HIS A 445 19.33 -4.54 -5.04
N GLY A 446 20.60 -4.58 -5.45
CA GLY A 446 21.73 -4.95 -4.59
C GLY A 446 21.84 -6.48 -4.43
N ASP A 447 23.00 -6.93 -3.98
CA ASP A 447 23.26 -8.33 -3.75
C ASP A 447 22.60 -8.81 -2.47
N GLY A 448 22.84 -8.09 -1.37
CA GLY A 448 22.37 -8.43 -0.03
C GLY A 448 22.62 -9.89 0.35
N ARG A 449 21.85 -10.39 1.30
CA ARG A 449 21.84 -11.82 1.65
C ARG A 449 21.35 -12.69 0.49
N ALA A 450 20.53 -12.13 -0.39
CA ALA A 450 19.97 -12.83 -1.54
C ALA A 450 21.01 -13.31 -2.57
N ARG A 451 22.16 -12.63 -2.67
CA ARG A 451 23.09 -12.87 -3.79
C ARG A 451 24.57 -12.79 -3.40
N SER A 452 24.92 -12.32 -2.20
CA SER A 452 26.33 -12.15 -1.83
C SER A 452 27.14 -13.45 -1.87
N GLU A 453 26.55 -14.60 -1.48
CA GLU A 453 27.20 -15.91 -1.62
C GLU A 453 27.48 -16.26 -3.10
N LEU A 454 26.67 -15.76 -4.02
CA LEU A 454 26.76 -16.06 -5.45
C LEU A 454 27.84 -15.24 -6.16
N LEU A 455 28.44 -14.24 -5.51
CA LEU A 455 29.48 -13.42 -6.11
C LEU A 455 30.69 -14.26 -6.55
N SER A 456 31.01 -15.35 -5.84
CA SER A 456 32.07 -16.27 -6.26
C SER A 456 31.78 -17.05 -7.53
N THR A 457 30.54 -17.05 -8.00
CA THR A 457 30.16 -17.65 -9.28
C THR A 457 30.45 -16.72 -10.46
N ILE A 458 30.40 -15.39 -10.24
CA ILE A 458 30.51 -14.40 -11.31
C ILE A 458 31.83 -13.62 -11.31
N TYR A 459 32.55 -13.60 -10.20
CA TYR A 459 33.79 -12.83 -10.03
C TYR A 459 34.99 -13.71 -9.73
N SER A 460 36.16 -13.26 -10.20
CA SER A 460 37.42 -13.94 -9.91
C SER A 460 37.80 -13.82 -8.43
N PRO A 461 38.63 -14.74 -7.90
CA PRO A 461 39.18 -14.60 -6.55
C PRO A 461 39.91 -13.26 -6.31
N GLU A 462 40.50 -12.67 -7.35
CA GLU A 462 41.13 -11.35 -7.28
C GLU A 462 40.10 -10.24 -7.06
N ALA A 463 38.98 -10.25 -7.78
CA ALA A 463 37.89 -9.30 -7.59
C ALA A 463 37.29 -9.40 -6.18
N LEU A 464 37.03 -10.61 -5.68
CA LEU A 464 36.55 -10.82 -4.31
C LEU A 464 37.54 -10.32 -3.25
N ALA A 465 38.84 -10.53 -3.46
CA ALA A 465 39.87 -10.00 -2.58
C ALA A 465 39.89 -8.46 -2.57
N ALA A 466 39.75 -7.83 -3.74
CA ALA A 466 39.66 -6.37 -3.86
C ALA A 466 38.41 -5.83 -3.14
N PHE A 467 37.28 -6.54 -3.20
CA PHE A 467 36.08 -6.17 -2.46
C PHE A 467 36.30 -6.22 -0.94
N ALA A 468 36.91 -7.30 -0.43
CA ALA A 468 37.26 -7.42 0.97
C ALA A 468 38.28 -6.35 1.41
N GLU A 469 39.26 -6.01 0.57
CA GLU A 469 40.18 -4.89 0.82
C GLU A 469 39.43 -3.55 0.91
N PHE A 470 38.53 -3.27 -0.03
CA PHE A 470 37.74 -2.03 -0.03
C PHE A 470 36.88 -1.90 1.23
N LYS A 471 36.16 -2.96 1.62
CA LYS A 471 35.36 -3.01 2.86
C LYS A 471 36.22 -2.66 4.09
N ARG A 472 37.41 -3.26 4.22
CA ARG A 472 38.33 -3.03 5.36
C ARG A 472 38.88 -1.62 5.45
N VAL A 473 38.89 -0.84 4.36
CA VAL A 473 39.28 0.57 4.39
C VAL A 473 38.30 1.40 5.21
N PHE A 474 37.01 1.06 5.16
CA PHE A 474 35.95 1.78 5.85
C PHE A 474 35.51 1.12 7.15
N ASP A 475 35.53 -0.21 7.20
CA ASP A 475 35.02 -1.01 8.31
C ASP A 475 35.94 -2.23 8.58
N PRO A 476 37.10 -2.02 9.22
CA PRO A 476 38.08 -3.07 9.47
C PRO A 476 37.60 -4.14 10.46
N ASP A 477 36.65 -3.81 11.33
CA ASP A 477 36.15 -4.68 12.40
C ASP A 477 34.86 -5.42 12.01
N GLY A 478 34.33 -5.19 10.81
CA GLY A 478 33.09 -5.83 10.33
C GLY A 478 31.84 -5.36 11.10
N PHE A 479 31.83 -4.11 11.56
CA PHE A 479 30.76 -3.52 12.37
C PHE A 479 29.47 -3.26 11.59
N PHE A 480 29.58 -2.92 10.30
CA PHE A 480 28.47 -2.48 9.47
C PHE A 480 27.95 -3.60 8.56
N ASN A 481 26.66 -3.91 8.68
CA ASN A 481 25.90 -4.87 7.89
C ASN A 481 26.66 -6.17 7.57
N PRO A 482 27.11 -6.92 8.59
CA PRO A 482 27.89 -8.14 8.39
C PRO A 482 27.08 -9.19 7.58
N GLY A 483 27.79 -10.05 6.85
CA GLY A 483 27.20 -11.09 6.03
C GLY A 483 26.70 -10.65 4.65
N VAL A 484 26.96 -9.39 4.26
CA VAL A 484 26.57 -8.79 2.97
C VAL A 484 27.82 -8.35 2.20
N LEU A 485 27.87 -8.68 0.91
CA LEU A 485 28.95 -8.48 -0.08
C LEU A 485 30.28 -9.18 0.22
N VAL A 486 30.76 -9.07 1.46
CA VAL A 486 32.02 -9.68 1.95
C VAL A 486 31.69 -10.59 3.12
N ASP A 487 32.39 -11.73 3.18
CA ASP A 487 32.14 -12.80 4.16
C ASP A 487 30.64 -13.17 4.25
N PRO A 488 30.03 -13.55 3.11
CA PRO A 488 28.59 -13.67 3.00
C PRO A 488 28.03 -14.77 3.91
N GLU A 489 26.87 -14.51 4.49
CA GLU A 489 26.05 -15.57 5.10
C GLU A 489 25.58 -16.56 4.02
N PRO A 490 25.37 -17.84 4.36
CA PRO A 490 24.70 -18.78 3.48
C PRO A 490 23.33 -18.27 3.02
N ILE A 491 23.04 -18.41 1.73
CA ILE A 491 21.84 -17.90 1.06
C ILE A 491 20.53 -18.51 1.59
N ASP A 492 20.59 -19.70 2.19
CA ASP A 492 19.44 -20.39 2.77
C ASP A 492 19.27 -20.11 4.28
N GLN A 493 20.12 -19.27 4.86
CA GLN A 493 20.06 -18.95 6.29
C GLN A 493 18.95 -17.93 6.62
N GLY A 494 17.96 -18.39 7.39
CA GLY A 494 16.90 -17.55 7.95
C GLY A 494 15.90 -17.04 6.91
N ILE A 495 15.54 -17.90 5.96
CA ILE A 495 14.44 -17.71 5.02
C ILE A 495 13.09 -17.70 5.76
N ARG A 496 12.16 -16.84 5.33
CA ARG A 496 10.77 -16.74 5.81
C ARG A 496 9.78 -17.16 4.71
N PRO A 497 8.69 -17.88 5.05
CA PRO A 497 8.33 -18.33 6.40
C PRO A 497 9.28 -19.40 6.97
N GLY A 498 9.98 -20.16 6.12
CA GLY A 498 10.91 -21.23 6.51
C GLY A 498 10.20 -22.49 7.02
N PRO A 499 10.86 -23.67 6.99
CA PRO A 499 10.28 -24.90 7.52
C PRO A 499 9.98 -24.83 9.02
N GLY A 500 8.92 -25.53 9.47
CA GLY A 500 8.65 -25.79 10.89
C GLY A 500 8.09 -24.62 11.73
N ALA A 501 7.72 -23.49 11.13
CA ALA A 501 7.51 -22.24 11.83
C ALA A 501 6.05 -21.74 11.89
N ARG A 502 5.12 -22.53 12.47
CA ARG A 502 3.70 -22.11 12.66
C ARG A 502 3.09 -22.61 13.98
N THR A 503 3.75 -22.32 15.10
CA THR A 503 3.37 -22.79 16.44
C THR A 503 1.93 -22.44 16.83
N PHE A 504 1.43 -21.28 16.38
CA PHE A 504 0.10 -20.77 16.78
C PHE A 504 -0.92 -20.75 15.63
N ALA A 505 -0.73 -21.55 14.58
CA ALA A 505 -1.74 -21.71 13.54
C ALA A 505 -3.02 -22.36 14.12
N LEU A 506 -4.19 -21.83 13.73
CA LEU A 506 -5.50 -22.36 14.09
C LEU A 506 -6.47 -22.24 12.92
N THR A 507 -7.63 -22.88 13.04
CA THR A 507 -8.74 -22.70 12.10
C THR A 507 -9.44 -21.36 12.38
N PRO A 508 -9.42 -20.41 11.43
CA PRO A 508 -10.05 -19.11 11.61
C PRO A 508 -11.59 -19.20 11.63
N VAL A 509 -12.24 -18.15 12.14
CA VAL A 509 -13.70 -17.99 12.06
C VAL A 509 -14.14 -17.51 10.68
N HIS A 510 -13.42 -16.56 10.09
CA HIS A 510 -13.60 -16.21 8.68
C HIS A 510 -13.14 -17.38 7.79
N ALA A 511 -13.76 -17.52 6.63
CA ALA A 511 -13.46 -18.58 5.68
C ALA A 511 -12.07 -18.45 5.05
N PHE A 512 -11.55 -17.23 4.89
CA PHE A 512 -10.32 -16.94 4.14
C PHE A 512 -10.32 -17.66 2.79
N SER A 513 -11.42 -17.52 2.05
CA SER A 513 -11.70 -18.30 0.83
C SER A 513 -10.60 -18.12 -0.24
N ARG A 514 -9.97 -16.93 -0.28
CA ARG A 514 -8.88 -16.57 -1.20
C ARG A 514 -7.49 -17.06 -0.76
N ASP A 515 -7.38 -17.69 0.41
CA ASP A 515 -6.12 -18.15 1.00
C ASP A 515 -6.23 -19.60 1.49
N GLY A 516 -7.14 -20.38 0.89
CA GLY A 516 -7.31 -21.81 1.18
C GLY A 516 -7.74 -22.10 2.63
N GLY A 517 -8.43 -21.17 3.29
CA GLY A 517 -8.81 -21.34 4.70
C GLY A 517 -7.70 -21.09 5.72
N SER A 518 -6.57 -20.54 5.29
CA SER A 518 -5.38 -20.38 6.12
C SER A 518 -5.12 -18.91 6.46
N PHE A 519 -5.24 -18.57 7.75
CA PHE A 519 -4.84 -17.26 8.27
C PHE A 519 -3.35 -16.98 8.03
N SER A 520 -2.48 -17.99 8.17
CA SER A 520 -1.05 -17.84 7.90
C SER A 520 -0.77 -17.53 6.43
N SER A 521 -1.50 -18.17 5.51
CA SER A 521 -1.38 -17.88 4.08
C SER A 521 -1.87 -16.46 3.76
N ALA A 522 -2.94 -16.00 4.42
CA ALA A 522 -3.42 -14.63 4.32
C ALA A 522 -2.38 -13.61 4.84
N VAL A 523 -1.71 -13.89 5.96
CA VAL A 523 -0.61 -13.04 6.48
C VAL A 523 0.58 -13.03 5.51
N ASN A 524 0.91 -14.17 4.89
CA ASN A 524 2.00 -14.29 3.91
C ASN A 524 1.80 -13.46 2.64
N ARG A 525 0.58 -12.99 2.33
CA ARG A 525 0.35 -12.02 1.23
C ARG A 525 1.27 -10.80 1.36
N CYS A 526 1.60 -10.37 2.58
CA CYS A 526 2.53 -9.28 2.78
C CYS A 526 3.98 -9.72 2.52
N VAL A 527 4.43 -9.54 1.28
CA VAL A 527 5.83 -9.78 0.88
C VAL A 527 6.78 -8.63 1.27
N GLY A 528 6.27 -7.49 1.75
CA GLY A 528 7.10 -6.39 2.30
C GLY A 528 7.39 -5.21 1.37
N VAL A 529 6.71 -5.11 0.21
CA VAL A 529 6.85 -4.03 -0.82
C VAL A 529 6.75 -2.61 -0.25
N GLY A 530 6.07 -2.43 0.88
CA GLY A 530 6.04 -1.15 1.60
C GLY A 530 5.13 -0.09 0.99
N SER A 531 4.20 -0.43 0.08
CA SER A 531 3.22 0.52 -0.48
C SER A 531 2.39 1.23 0.60
N CYS A 532 2.18 0.57 1.75
CA CYS A 532 1.50 1.15 2.92
C CYS A 532 2.28 2.28 3.62
N ARG A 533 3.49 2.60 3.14
CA ARG A 533 4.30 3.73 3.60
C ARG A 533 4.23 4.96 2.69
N SER A 534 3.43 4.91 1.64
CA SER A 534 3.22 6.08 0.78
C SER A 534 2.35 7.12 1.49
N ASP A 535 2.66 8.39 1.27
CA ASP A 535 1.85 9.51 1.73
C ASP A 535 0.63 9.78 0.82
N VAL A 536 0.50 9.03 -0.28
CA VAL A 536 -0.57 9.15 -1.27
C VAL A 536 -1.58 8.01 -1.10
N GLY A 537 -2.85 8.29 -1.38
CA GLY A 537 -3.93 7.30 -1.29
C GLY A 537 -4.48 7.16 0.13
N ALA A 538 -5.45 6.24 0.31
CA ALA A 538 -6.05 5.98 1.62
C ALA A 538 -5.24 4.99 2.47
N MET A 539 -4.36 4.18 1.85
CA MET A 539 -3.53 3.21 2.55
C MET A 539 -2.14 3.79 2.89
N CYS A 540 -1.67 3.75 4.14
CA CYS A 540 -2.28 3.32 5.39
C CYS A 540 -2.45 4.55 6.29
N PRO A 541 -3.67 4.89 6.74
CA PRO A 541 -3.93 6.20 7.34
C PRO A 541 -3.12 6.40 8.62
N SER A 542 -3.02 5.37 9.48
CA SER A 542 -2.23 5.45 10.70
C SER A 542 -0.73 5.66 10.43
N PHE A 543 -0.18 5.08 9.37
CA PHE A 543 1.20 5.36 8.97
C PHE A 543 1.31 6.80 8.49
N GLN A 544 0.41 7.26 7.62
CA GLN A 544 0.45 8.63 7.10
C GLN A 544 0.28 9.71 8.20
N ALA A 545 -0.29 9.36 9.36
CA ALA A 545 -0.38 10.24 10.51
C ALA A 545 0.83 10.15 11.46
N THR A 546 1.47 9.00 11.57
CA THR A 546 2.51 8.75 12.61
C THR A 546 3.93 8.59 12.06
N HIS A 547 4.02 8.27 10.76
CA HIS A 547 5.19 7.78 10.02
C HIS A 547 5.94 6.62 10.72
N ASP A 548 5.27 5.91 11.62
CA ASP A 548 5.84 4.79 12.39
C ASP A 548 5.63 3.47 11.63
N GLU A 549 6.71 2.71 11.39
CA GLU A 549 6.64 1.42 10.69
C GLU A 549 5.66 0.44 11.37
N VAL A 550 5.56 0.45 12.70
CA VAL A 550 4.62 -0.38 13.47
C VAL A 550 3.18 -0.15 13.00
N HIS A 551 2.84 1.10 12.68
CA HIS A 551 1.51 1.51 12.26
C HIS A 551 1.28 1.42 10.75
N SER A 552 2.19 0.78 10.02
CA SER A 552 1.97 0.43 8.61
C SER A 552 1.29 -0.94 8.48
N THR A 553 0.70 -1.24 7.32
CA THR A 553 0.18 -2.59 7.04
C THR A 553 1.30 -3.64 7.11
N ARG A 554 2.51 -3.29 6.66
CA ARG A 554 3.68 -4.16 6.68
C ARG A 554 4.11 -4.49 8.11
N GLY A 555 4.28 -3.48 8.98
CA GLY A 555 4.65 -3.68 10.38
C GLY A 555 3.67 -4.61 11.11
N ARG A 556 2.36 -4.41 10.91
CA ARG A 556 1.31 -5.27 11.45
C ARG A 556 1.37 -6.70 10.94
N ALA A 557 1.53 -6.88 9.62
CA ALA A 557 1.65 -8.19 9.03
C ALA A 557 2.85 -8.96 9.58
N ARG A 558 3.96 -8.28 9.89
CA ARG A 558 5.12 -8.91 10.53
C ARG A 558 4.89 -9.25 11.98
N SER A 559 4.25 -8.38 12.76
CA SER A 559 3.87 -8.73 14.13
C SER A 559 2.95 -9.96 14.15
N LEU A 560 1.99 -10.06 13.23
CA LEU A 560 1.16 -11.26 13.04
C LEU A 560 1.98 -12.49 12.61
N ALA A 561 2.96 -12.33 11.71
CA ALA A 561 3.82 -13.43 11.28
C ALA A 561 4.71 -13.95 12.43
N GLU A 562 5.30 -13.04 13.21
CA GLU A 562 6.10 -13.35 14.39
C GLU A 562 5.26 -14.04 15.48
N MET A 563 4.02 -13.60 15.68
CA MET A 563 3.03 -14.25 16.55
C MET A 563 2.72 -15.68 16.09
N LEU A 564 2.45 -15.88 14.79
CA LEU A 564 2.14 -17.21 14.26
C LEU A 564 3.34 -18.16 14.35
N ARG A 565 4.55 -17.63 14.16
CA ARG A 565 5.82 -18.35 14.28
C ARG A 565 6.05 -18.83 15.71
N GLY A 566 5.87 -17.95 16.70
CA GLY A 566 5.95 -18.30 18.12
C GLY A 566 7.38 -18.32 18.72
N GLU A 567 8.39 -17.84 17.99
CA GLU A 567 9.78 -17.79 18.48
C GLU A 567 10.09 -16.49 19.25
N SER A 568 9.74 -15.34 18.67
CA SER A 568 9.96 -14.01 19.25
C SER A 568 8.76 -13.55 20.08
N ILE A 569 7.55 -13.65 19.50
CA ILE A 569 6.27 -13.42 20.17
C ILE A 569 5.70 -14.77 20.60
N THR A 570 5.94 -15.14 21.85
CA THR A 570 5.66 -16.49 22.38
C THR A 570 4.26 -16.66 22.97
N ASP A 571 3.55 -15.57 23.25
CA ASP A 571 2.19 -15.60 23.81
C ASP A 571 1.09 -15.88 22.74
N GLY A 572 1.48 -16.05 21.47
CA GLY A 572 0.57 -16.34 20.37
C GLY A 572 -0.58 -15.33 20.29
N TRP A 573 -1.81 -15.81 20.14
CA TRP A 573 -3.01 -14.96 20.07
C TRP A 573 -3.28 -14.11 21.32
N LYS A 574 -2.54 -14.32 22.43
CA LYS A 574 -2.63 -13.49 23.64
C LYS A 574 -1.54 -12.42 23.74
N SER A 575 -0.69 -12.30 22.71
CA SER A 575 0.39 -11.31 22.68
C SER A 575 -0.13 -9.89 22.82
N LYS A 576 0.60 -9.08 23.59
CA LYS A 576 0.33 -7.64 23.70
C LYS A 576 0.97 -6.89 22.55
N GLU A 577 2.09 -7.40 22.07
CA GLU A 577 2.89 -6.83 21.01
C GLU A 577 2.10 -6.77 19.70
N THR A 578 1.36 -7.84 19.39
CA THR A 578 0.49 -7.87 18.21
C THR A 578 -0.77 -7.04 18.42
N LEU A 579 -1.32 -7.00 19.63
CA LEU A 579 -2.43 -6.11 19.96
C LEU A 579 -2.04 -4.64 19.76
N GLU A 580 -0.89 -4.22 20.28
CA GLU A 580 -0.34 -2.87 20.15
C GLU A 580 -0.11 -2.49 18.68
N ALA A 581 0.49 -3.38 17.87
CA ALA A 581 0.67 -3.12 16.44
C ALA A 581 -0.67 -2.91 15.69
N LEU A 582 -1.70 -3.66 16.07
CA LEU A 582 -3.04 -3.60 15.46
C LEU A 582 -3.92 -2.46 16.01
N ASP A 583 -3.52 -1.81 17.11
CA ASP A 583 -4.36 -0.87 17.86
C ASP A 583 -4.81 0.31 17.00
N LEU A 584 -3.84 1.01 16.39
CA LEU A 584 -4.10 2.12 15.46
C LEU A 584 -4.59 1.68 14.06
N CYS A 585 -4.93 0.41 13.84
CA CYS A 585 -5.58 0.02 12.59
C CYS A 585 -7.06 0.44 12.61
N LEU A 586 -7.44 1.35 11.70
CA LEU A 586 -8.80 1.88 11.55
C LEU A 586 -9.80 0.87 10.96
N SER A 587 -9.36 -0.32 10.55
CA SER A 587 -10.19 -1.32 9.85
C SER A 587 -10.90 -0.77 8.60
N CYS A 588 -10.23 0.12 7.85
CA CYS A 588 -10.82 0.84 6.72
C CYS A 588 -10.87 0.06 5.39
N LYS A 589 -10.27 -1.14 5.35
CA LYS A 589 -10.09 -1.98 4.14
C LYS A 589 -9.31 -1.36 2.96
N ALA A 590 -8.71 -0.17 3.09
CA ALA A 590 -7.89 0.41 2.03
C ALA A 590 -6.76 -0.53 1.57
N CYS A 591 -6.15 -1.28 2.49
CA CYS A 591 -5.12 -2.27 2.12
C CYS A 591 -5.63 -3.49 1.36
N ALA A 592 -6.92 -3.81 1.41
CA ALA A 592 -7.48 -4.93 0.66
C ALA A 592 -7.49 -4.65 -0.85
N THR A 593 -7.55 -3.38 -1.26
CA THR A 593 -7.65 -2.97 -2.68
C THR A 593 -6.51 -2.07 -3.17
N GLU A 594 -5.98 -1.16 -2.35
CA GLU A 594 -4.85 -0.30 -2.71
C GLU A 594 -3.49 -1.00 -2.55
N CYS A 595 -3.40 -2.04 -1.71
CA CYS A 595 -2.16 -2.83 -1.61
C CYS A 595 -2.04 -3.74 -2.83
N PRO A 596 -0.90 -3.77 -3.53
CA PRO A 596 -0.75 -4.59 -4.72
C PRO A 596 -0.78 -6.10 -4.43
N VAL A 597 -0.77 -6.52 -3.16
CA VAL A 597 -0.89 -7.93 -2.71
C VAL A 597 -2.24 -8.26 -2.03
N ASN A 598 -3.17 -7.30 -1.99
CA ASN A 598 -4.52 -7.44 -1.43
C ASN A 598 -4.56 -7.98 0.03
N VAL A 599 -3.73 -7.40 0.91
CA VAL A 599 -3.75 -7.72 2.34
C VAL A 599 -5.00 -7.12 2.98
N ASP A 600 -5.83 -7.93 3.65
CA ASP A 600 -7.00 -7.43 4.39
C ASP A 600 -6.74 -7.33 5.89
N MET A 601 -6.04 -6.26 6.30
CA MET A 601 -5.72 -6.03 7.70
C MET A 601 -6.96 -5.81 8.58
N ALA A 602 -8.09 -5.39 8.01
CA ALA A 602 -9.34 -5.22 8.78
C ALA A 602 -9.86 -6.58 9.25
N THR A 603 -9.96 -7.54 8.32
CA THR A 603 -10.31 -8.93 8.63
C THR A 603 -9.28 -9.56 9.58
N TYR A 604 -7.98 -9.30 9.37
CA TYR A 604 -6.94 -9.89 10.21
C TYR A 604 -7.00 -9.39 11.65
N LYS A 605 -7.28 -8.09 11.84
CA LYS A 605 -7.52 -7.50 13.16
C LYS A 605 -8.75 -8.11 13.81
N ALA A 606 -9.86 -8.25 13.09
CA ALA A 606 -11.09 -8.84 13.63
C ALA A 606 -10.86 -10.28 14.12
N GLU A 607 -10.14 -11.09 13.33
CA GLU A 607 -9.76 -12.46 13.68
C GLU A 607 -8.82 -12.49 14.90
N PHE A 608 -7.80 -11.64 14.94
CA PHE A 608 -6.90 -11.53 16.10
C PHE A 608 -7.66 -11.14 17.37
N LEU A 609 -8.48 -10.08 17.32
CA LEU A 609 -9.26 -9.61 18.47
C LEU A 609 -10.24 -10.67 18.98
N HIS A 610 -10.78 -11.51 18.09
CA HIS A 610 -11.60 -12.65 18.46
C HIS A 610 -10.82 -13.59 19.36
N HIS A 611 -9.72 -14.16 18.87
CA HIS A 611 -8.96 -15.13 19.65
C HIS A 611 -8.28 -14.49 20.86
N HIS A 612 -7.85 -13.23 20.78
CA HIS A 612 -7.21 -12.50 21.89
C HIS A 612 -8.13 -12.35 23.10
N TYR A 613 -9.39 -11.97 22.90
CA TYR A 613 -10.33 -11.75 24.00
C TYR A 613 -11.26 -12.93 24.30
N ARG A 614 -11.24 -14.01 23.52
CA ARG A 614 -12.11 -15.18 23.71
C ARG A 614 -11.82 -15.89 25.03
N HIS A 615 -12.63 -15.59 26.06
CA HIS A 615 -12.59 -16.22 27.39
C HIS A 615 -13.97 -16.31 28.06
N GLY A 616 -15.07 -16.16 27.30
CA GLY A 616 -16.43 -16.20 27.86
C GLY A 616 -16.66 -15.10 28.90
N LEU A 617 -17.23 -15.44 30.07
CA LEU A 617 -17.49 -14.47 31.15
C LEU A 617 -16.20 -13.89 31.77
N LEU A 618 -15.04 -14.53 31.57
CA LEU A 618 -13.76 -14.00 32.05
C LEU A 618 -13.25 -12.85 31.18
N SER A 619 -13.80 -12.61 29.98
CA SER A 619 -13.49 -11.42 29.19
C SER A 619 -13.90 -10.11 29.90
N PHE A 620 -14.69 -10.20 30.97
CA PHE A 620 -15.15 -9.08 31.82
C PHE A 620 -14.28 -8.85 33.07
N LEU A 621 -13.40 -9.79 33.44
CA LEU A 621 -12.65 -9.77 34.70
C LEU A 621 -11.16 -10.06 34.46
N GLY A 622 -10.27 -9.43 35.25
CA GLY A 622 -8.84 -9.72 35.21
C GLY A 622 -8.01 -8.83 34.29
N ARG A 623 -6.75 -9.22 34.07
CA ARG A 623 -5.69 -8.38 33.48
C ARG A 623 -5.78 -8.20 31.96
N ASN A 624 -6.41 -9.15 31.24
CA ASN A 624 -6.61 -9.12 29.79
C ASN A 624 -8.09 -8.83 29.44
N ARG A 625 -8.72 -7.94 30.22
CA ARG A 625 -10.12 -7.54 30.02
C ARG A 625 -10.26 -6.77 28.71
N ARG A 626 -11.33 -7.06 27.96
CA ARG A 626 -11.70 -6.29 26.77
C ARG A 626 -11.97 -4.80 27.14
N PRO A 627 -11.49 -3.83 26.34
CA PRO A 627 -11.76 -2.41 26.57
C PRO A 627 -13.25 -2.08 26.67
N MET A 628 -13.61 -1.15 27.55
CA MET A 628 -15.02 -0.78 27.77
C MET A 628 -15.69 -0.19 26.52
N ALA A 629 -14.96 0.59 25.72
CA ALA A 629 -15.44 1.13 24.46
C ALA A 629 -15.95 0.02 23.51
N GLN A 630 -15.26 -1.11 23.46
CA GLN A 630 -15.64 -2.24 22.61
C GLN A 630 -16.91 -2.94 23.11
N PHE A 631 -17.24 -2.84 24.41
CA PHE A 631 -18.52 -3.29 24.91
C PHE A 631 -19.64 -2.29 24.64
N THR A 632 -19.44 -1.02 25.02
CA THR A 632 -20.48 0.01 24.90
C THR A 632 -20.84 0.29 23.45
N MET A 633 -19.85 0.38 22.57
CA MET A 633 -20.06 0.64 21.15
C MET A 633 -20.27 -0.65 20.35
N GLY A 634 -19.54 -1.72 20.67
CA GLY A 634 -19.70 -3.00 19.98
C GLY A 634 -21.08 -3.64 20.21
N TRP A 635 -21.72 -3.38 21.35
CA TRP A 635 -23.08 -3.84 21.65
C TRP A 635 -24.14 -2.76 21.46
N MET A 636 -23.77 -1.61 20.89
CA MET A 636 -24.69 -0.49 20.66
C MET A 636 -25.98 -0.92 19.94
N PRO A 637 -25.97 -1.78 18.90
CA PRO A 637 -27.22 -2.17 18.26
C PRO A 637 -28.21 -2.88 19.22
N LEU A 638 -27.71 -3.68 20.16
CA LEU A 638 -28.55 -4.32 21.18
C LEU A 638 -29.01 -3.30 22.23
N LEU A 639 -28.11 -2.45 22.71
CA LEU A 639 -28.42 -1.44 23.72
C LEU A 639 -29.50 -0.47 23.22
N MET A 640 -29.39 0.00 21.98
CA MET A 640 -30.38 0.92 21.39
C MET A 640 -31.76 0.27 21.25
N ARG A 641 -31.82 -1.02 20.91
CA ARG A 641 -33.09 -1.78 20.88
C ARG A 641 -33.73 -1.93 22.25
N ILE A 642 -32.94 -2.05 23.30
CA ILE A 642 -33.46 -2.08 24.68
C ILE A 642 -34.01 -0.71 25.05
N VAL A 643 -33.26 0.36 24.75
CA VAL A 643 -33.65 1.75 25.01
C VAL A 643 -34.94 2.11 24.28
N GLU A 644 -35.10 1.69 23.02
CA GLU A 644 -36.28 1.94 22.19
C GLU A 644 -37.59 1.43 22.81
N LYS A 645 -37.55 0.35 23.62
CA LYS A 645 -38.74 -0.22 24.28
C LYS A 645 -39.39 0.75 25.27
N VAL A 646 -38.64 1.74 25.77
CA VAL A 646 -39.12 2.74 26.71
C VAL A 646 -39.48 4.02 25.93
N PRO A 647 -40.75 4.47 25.93
CA PRO A 647 -41.14 5.71 25.26
C PRO A 647 -40.33 6.92 25.75
N PHE A 648 -39.95 7.81 24.82
CA PHE A 648 -39.21 9.06 25.08
C PHE A 648 -37.79 8.90 25.66
N SER A 649 -37.27 7.67 25.75
CA SER A 649 -35.96 7.39 26.33
C SER A 649 -34.81 8.10 25.61
N PHE A 650 -34.80 8.12 24.27
CA PHE A 650 -33.75 8.81 23.48
C PHE A 650 -33.69 10.31 23.75
N ARG A 651 -34.85 10.98 23.85
CA ARG A 651 -34.93 12.40 24.23
C ARG A 651 -34.40 12.66 25.63
N LEU A 652 -34.75 11.79 26.58
CA LEU A 652 -34.24 11.89 27.94
C LEU A 652 -32.71 11.72 27.98
N ILE A 653 -32.17 10.76 27.22
CA ILE A 653 -30.71 10.55 27.11
C ILE A 653 -30.05 11.81 26.53
N ASN A 654 -30.52 12.34 25.40
CA ASN A 654 -29.98 13.56 24.81
C ASN A 654 -30.02 14.76 25.78
N LEU A 655 -31.11 14.91 26.53
CA LEU A 655 -31.24 15.97 27.54
C LEU A 655 -30.23 15.78 28.68
N LEU A 656 -30.06 14.56 29.18
CA LEU A 656 -29.08 14.27 30.23
C LEU A 656 -27.64 14.51 29.75
N GLU A 657 -27.31 14.06 28.53
CA GLU A 657 -25.99 14.22 27.91
C GLU A 657 -25.69 15.68 27.51
N SER A 658 -26.69 16.57 27.47
CA SER A 658 -26.45 18.01 27.32
C SER A 658 -25.77 18.62 28.56
N ASN A 659 -25.85 17.95 29.72
CA ASN A 659 -25.14 18.35 30.93
C ASN A 659 -23.71 17.80 30.90
N ARG A 660 -22.72 18.70 30.87
CA ARG A 660 -21.29 18.34 30.79
C ARG A 660 -20.84 17.38 31.90
N ALA A 661 -21.34 17.49 33.13
CA ALA A 661 -20.93 16.60 34.21
C ALA A 661 -21.45 15.17 34.01
N VAL A 662 -22.67 15.03 33.48
CA VAL A 662 -23.24 13.73 33.13
C VAL A 662 -22.50 13.13 31.94
N GLU A 663 -22.24 13.92 30.90
CA GLU A 663 -21.50 13.49 29.71
C GLU A 663 -20.09 12.99 30.03
N GLU A 664 -19.34 13.72 30.87
CA GLU A 664 -18.00 13.28 31.30
C GLU A 664 -18.06 11.97 32.09
N LEU A 665 -19.10 11.78 32.92
CA LEU A 665 -19.30 10.54 33.65
C LEU A 665 -19.67 9.38 32.70
N THR A 666 -20.59 9.62 31.77
CA THR A 666 -20.99 8.64 30.74
C THR A 666 -19.79 8.23 29.90
N LYS A 667 -18.99 9.19 29.41
CA LYS A 667 -17.77 8.92 28.64
C LYS A 667 -16.78 8.06 29.45
N ARG A 668 -16.51 8.44 30.70
CA ARG A 668 -15.60 7.70 31.57
C ARG A 668 -16.06 6.27 31.83
N LEU A 669 -17.35 6.05 32.10
CA LEU A 669 -17.91 4.72 32.33
C LEU A 669 -17.97 3.89 31.03
N GLY A 670 -18.23 4.55 29.91
CA GLY A 670 -18.30 3.94 28.59
C GLY A 670 -16.95 3.64 27.97
N GLY A 671 -15.85 4.10 28.57
CA GLY A 671 -14.49 3.96 28.02
C GLY A 671 -14.26 4.84 26.81
N ILE A 672 -14.91 6.01 26.74
CA ILE A 672 -14.86 6.94 25.60
C ILE A 672 -13.79 8.01 25.88
N GLU A 673 -13.05 8.38 24.85
CA GLU A 673 -12.05 9.45 24.84
C GLU A 673 -12.64 10.76 25.39
N PRO A 674 -12.10 11.31 26.51
CA PRO A 674 -12.63 12.52 27.15
C PRO A 674 -12.72 13.75 26.25
N LYS A 675 -11.82 13.89 25.26
CA LYS A 675 -11.85 15.01 24.31
C LYS A 675 -13.02 14.95 23.32
N ARG A 676 -13.70 13.81 23.19
CA ARG A 676 -14.87 13.65 22.33
C ARG A 676 -16.14 14.21 22.95
N ARG A 677 -17.06 14.59 22.08
CA ARG A 677 -18.47 14.83 22.44
C ARG A 677 -19.26 13.54 22.25
N MET A 678 -20.23 13.30 23.13
CA MET A 678 -21.18 12.20 22.94
C MET A 678 -22.02 12.43 21.67
N ILE A 679 -22.33 11.35 20.95
CA ILE A 679 -23.27 11.41 19.84
C ILE A 679 -24.68 11.69 20.36
N SER A 680 -25.50 12.36 19.56
CA SER A 680 -26.93 12.50 19.81
C SER A 680 -27.71 11.37 19.16
N PHE A 681 -28.84 11.03 19.77
CA PHE A 681 -29.81 10.09 19.21
C PHE A 681 -30.95 10.82 18.50
N ALA A 682 -31.56 10.16 17.52
CA ALA A 682 -32.79 10.65 16.91
C ALA A 682 -33.94 10.64 17.94
N ASP A 683 -34.88 11.58 17.78
CA ASP A 683 -36.06 11.70 18.63
C ASP A 683 -36.92 10.44 18.65
N GLN A 684 -36.98 9.75 17.51
CA GLN A 684 -37.62 8.46 17.33
C GLN A 684 -36.85 7.65 16.28
N PRO A 685 -36.82 6.30 16.37
CA PRO A 685 -36.16 5.49 15.37
C PRO A 685 -36.80 5.60 13.97
N LEU A 686 -35.99 5.43 12.92
CA LEU A 686 -36.45 5.46 11.53
C LEU A 686 -37.57 4.45 11.28
N THR A 687 -37.40 3.22 11.74
CA THR A 687 -38.42 2.15 11.63
C THR A 687 -39.74 2.52 12.29
N ARG A 688 -39.71 3.18 13.46
CA ARG A 688 -40.91 3.67 14.14
C ARG A 688 -41.57 4.80 13.38
N TRP A 689 -40.80 5.76 12.87
CA TRP A 689 -41.31 6.82 11.99
C TRP A 689 -41.96 6.24 10.74
N PHE A 690 -41.32 5.26 10.09
CA PHE A 690 -41.80 4.63 8.87
C PHE A 690 -43.15 3.92 9.10
N ARG A 691 -43.30 3.20 10.22
CA ARG A 691 -44.58 2.56 10.62
C ARG A 691 -45.71 3.56 10.86
N GLY A 692 -45.37 4.76 11.33
CA GLY A 692 -46.33 5.82 11.61
C GLY A 692 -46.80 6.60 10.38
N ARG A 693 -46.18 6.38 9.20
CA ARG A 693 -46.63 7.00 7.94
C ARG A 693 -48.02 6.46 7.59
N PRO A 694 -48.94 7.29 7.04
CA PRO A 694 -50.24 6.81 6.59
C PRO A 694 -50.04 5.62 5.66
N ALA A 695 -50.72 4.51 5.93
CA ALA A 695 -50.81 3.44 4.94
C ALA A 695 -51.39 4.08 3.68
N ARG A 696 -50.65 3.99 2.57
CA ARG A 696 -51.19 4.30 1.24
C ARG A 696 -52.53 3.56 1.11
N ARG A 697 -53.58 4.25 0.66
CA ARG A 697 -54.94 3.69 0.65
C ARG A 697 -54.92 2.39 -0.16
N PRO A 698 -55.71 1.36 0.19
CA PRO A 698 -55.87 0.19 -0.67
C PRO A 698 -56.33 0.68 -2.08
N GLY A 699 -55.45 0.56 -3.08
CA GLY A 699 -55.61 1.16 -4.41
C GLY A 699 -54.53 2.18 -4.83
N ASP A 700 -53.74 2.71 -3.89
CA ASP A 700 -52.54 3.54 -4.14
C ASP A 700 -51.29 2.66 -4.42
N ASP A 701 -51.35 1.37 -4.08
CA ASP A 701 -50.51 0.33 -4.68
C ASP A 701 -50.94 0.21 -6.14
N VAL A 702 -50.30 0.98 -7.02
CA VAL A 702 -50.39 0.71 -8.45
C VAL A 702 -49.73 -0.65 -8.64
N ASP A 703 -50.52 -1.67 -8.97
CA ASP A 703 -50.01 -2.95 -9.48
C ASP A 703 -48.92 -2.64 -10.52
N GLY A 704 -47.67 -3.03 -10.25
CA GLY A 704 -46.54 -2.90 -11.19
C GLY A 704 -45.37 -1.98 -10.81
N ARG A 705 -45.36 -1.26 -9.67
CA ARG A 705 -44.16 -0.50 -9.25
C ARG A 705 -43.01 -1.43 -8.81
N PRO A 706 -41.77 -1.20 -9.26
CA PRO A 706 -40.62 -1.94 -8.77
C PRO A 706 -40.42 -1.68 -7.26
N THR A 707 -40.00 -2.72 -6.55
CA THR A 707 -39.85 -2.69 -5.08
C THR A 707 -38.38 -2.74 -4.69
N VAL A 708 -38.01 -1.94 -3.70
CA VAL A 708 -36.67 -1.91 -3.10
C VAL A 708 -36.75 -2.04 -1.59
N VAL A 709 -35.71 -2.59 -0.98
CA VAL A 709 -35.57 -2.68 0.46
C VAL A 709 -34.59 -1.62 0.93
N LEU A 710 -35.03 -0.65 1.73
CA LEU A 710 -34.12 0.28 2.39
C LEU A 710 -33.57 -0.37 3.66
N TRP A 711 -32.24 -0.49 3.75
CA TRP A 711 -31.57 -1.10 4.88
C TRP A 711 -31.52 -0.15 6.08
N PRO A 712 -32.17 -0.47 7.22
CA PRO A 712 -32.19 0.38 8.39
C PRO A 712 -30.97 0.09 9.26
N ASP A 713 -29.78 0.53 8.83
CA ASP A 713 -28.56 0.36 9.61
C ASP A 713 -28.69 0.99 11.00
N THR A 714 -27.87 0.54 11.96
CA THR A 714 -27.99 0.95 13.36
C THR A 714 -27.84 2.46 13.55
N PHE A 715 -26.96 3.10 12.79
CA PHE A 715 -26.67 4.53 12.95
C PHE A 715 -27.78 5.38 12.34
N THR A 716 -28.21 5.07 11.12
CA THR A 716 -29.32 5.78 10.47
C THR A 716 -30.64 5.54 11.21
N ASN A 717 -30.87 4.34 11.75
CA ASN A 717 -32.10 4.06 12.48
C ASN A 717 -32.19 4.78 13.83
N PHE A 718 -31.09 4.89 14.59
CA PHE A 718 -31.13 5.40 15.98
C PHE A 718 -30.44 6.75 16.22
N ALA A 719 -29.43 7.12 15.43
CA ALA A 719 -28.59 8.30 15.69
C ALA A 719 -28.79 9.45 14.69
N ALA A 720 -28.95 9.14 13.39
CA ALA A 720 -29.13 10.13 12.33
C ALA A 720 -30.28 9.74 11.40
N ASP A 721 -31.52 10.05 11.79
CA ASP A 721 -32.71 9.59 11.07
C ASP A 721 -33.03 10.41 9.80
N ALA A 722 -32.46 11.61 9.65
CA ALA A 722 -32.68 12.48 8.49
C ALA A 722 -32.26 11.83 7.15
N PRO A 723 -31.05 11.24 7.00
CA PRO A 723 -30.67 10.45 5.83
C PRO A 723 -31.67 9.35 5.47
N GLY A 724 -32.17 8.61 6.47
CA GLY A 724 -33.11 7.51 6.26
C GLY A 724 -34.47 7.99 5.76
N LYS A 725 -35.00 9.07 6.35
CA LYS A 725 -36.25 9.70 5.90
C LYS A 725 -36.11 10.23 4.48
N ALA A 726 -34.99 10.89 4.18
CA ALA A 726 -34.68 11.41 2.87
C ALA A 726 -34.60 10.31 1.82
N ALA A 727 -33.94 9.18 2.13
CA ALA A 727 -33.85 8.04 1.22
C ALA A 727 -35.22 7.45 0.89
N VAL A 728 -36.13 7.31 1.87
CA VAL A 728 -37.50 6.87 1.61
C VAL A 728 -38.21 7.82 0.64
N GLU A 729 -38.16 9.13 0.88
CA GLU A 729 -38.82 10.13 0.04
C GLU A 729 -38.23 10.17 -1.38
N VAL A 730 -36.91 10.08 -1.51
CA VAL A 730 -36.16 10.05 -2.77
C VAL A 730 -36.54 8.82 -3.59
N LEU A 731 -36.48 7.62 -3.00
CA LEU A 731 -36.80 6.37 -3.70
C LEU A 731 -38.28 6.30 -4.11
N GLU A 732 -39.19 6.78 -3.26
CA GLU A 732 -40.62 6.86 -3.60
C GLU A 732 -40.88 7.85 -4.75
N ALA A 733 -40.18 8.99 -4.78
CA ALA A 733 -40.27 9.97 -5.84
C ALA A 733 -39.73 9.42 -7.18
N MET A 734 -38.68 8.60 -7.15
CA MET A 734 -38.15 7.86 -8.30
C MET A 734 -39.08 6.73 -8.78
N GLY A 735 -40.23 6.53 -8.13
CA GLY A 735 -41.27 5.59 -8.56
C GLY A 735 -41.23 4.23 -7.87
N TYR A 736 -40.34 4.01 -6.90
CA TYR A 736 -40.21 2.73 -6.21
C TYR A 736 -41.17 2.59 -5.03
N ARG A 737 -41.57 1.35 -4.76
CA ARG A 737 -42.13 0.97 -3.46
C ARG A 737 -40.99 0.65 -2.52
N VAL A 738 -40.93 1.36 -1.38
CA VAL A 738 -39.90 1.16 -0.36
C VAL A 738 -40.42 0.23 0.73
N LEU A 739 -39.69 -0.83 1.00
CA LEU A 739 -39.88 -1.70 2.17
C LEU A 739 -38.75 -1.46 3.17
N LEU A 740 -39.07 -1.47 4.46
CA LEU A 740 -38.08 -1.57 5.53
C LEU A 740 -38.29 -2.92 6.25
N PRO A 741 -37.21 -3.68 6.52
CA PRO A 741 -37.30 -4.83 7.41
C PRO A 741 -37.65 -4.35 8.82
N MET A 742 -38.84 -4.72 9.29
CA MET A 742 -39.41 -4.20 10.54
C MET A 742 -38.99 -5.00 11.79
N ASP A 743 -38.40 -6.18 11.58
CA ASP A 743 -37.86 -7.05 12.63
C ASP A 743 -36.37 -6.79 12.89
N ASN A 744 -35.78 -7.57 13.78
CA ASN A 744 -34.43 -7.35 14.30
C ASN A 744 -33.32 -7.70 13.28
N VAL A 745 -33.02 -6.79 12.35
CA VAL A 745 -31.89 -6.91 11.40
C VAL A 745 -30.67 -6.07 11.80
N CYS A 746 -29.46 -6.56 11.54
CA CYS A 746 -28.23 -5.79 11.70
C CYS A 746 -27.12 -6.38 10.82
N CYS A 747 -26.20 -5.51 10.36
CA CYS A 747 -25.10 -5.86 9.48
C CYS A 747 -23.91 -6.49 10.25
N GLY A 748 -23.95 -6.53 11.58
CA GLY A 748 -22.91 -7.14 12.41
C GLY A 748 -21.64 -6.29 12.63
N LEU A 749 -21.49 -5.17 11.91
CA LEU A 749 -20.28 -4.33 11.87
C LEU A 749 -19.65 -4.05 13.25
N THR A 750 -20.45 -3.56 14.21
CA THR A 750 -19.94 -3.14 15.53
C THR A 750 -19.36 -4.29 16.35
N TRP A 751 -19.87 -5.51 16.18
CA TRP A 751 -19.27 -6.72 16.75
C TRP A 751 -18.05 -7.17 15.96
N HIS A 752 -18.09 -7.09 14.62
CA HIS A 752 -16.97 -7.47 13.76
C HIS A 752 -15.72 -6.61 14.00
N SER A 753 -15.85 -5.28 13.99
CA SER A 753 -14.72 -4.35 14.20
C SER A 753 -14.06 -4.50 15.57
N THR A 754 -14.77 -5.10 16.53
CA THR A 754 -14.29 -5.42 17.87
C THR A 754 -13.92 -6.90 18.04
N GLY A 755 -13.92 -7.71 16.99
CA GLY A 755 -13.54 -9.13 17.02
C GLY A 755 -14.53 -10.04 17.75
N GLN A 756 -15.79 -9.67 17.88
CA GLN A 756 -16.83 -10.48 18.52
C GLN A 756 -17.54 -11.41 17.51
N LEU A 757 -16.73 -12.18 16.76
CA LEU A 757 -17.16 -12.88 15.54
C LEU A 757 -18.27 -13.92 15.73
N ASP A 758 -18.31 -14.63 16.87
CA ASP A 758 -19.41 -15.55 17.19
C ASP A 758 -20.77 -14.81 17.23
N MET A 759 -20.78 -13.61 17.82
CA MET A 759 -21.98 -12.77 17.86
C MET A 759 -22.29 -12.20 16.48
N THR A 760 -21.26 -11.78 15.73
CA THR A 760 -21.42 -11.34 14.34
C THR A 760 -22.12 -12.41 13.50
N GLN A 761 -21.64 -13.66 13.50
CA GLN A 761 -22.28 -14.77 12.78
C GLN A 761 -23.72 -15.01 13.25
N LYS A 762 -23.98 -14.96 14.56
CA LYS A 762 -25.34 -15.12 15.11
C LYS A 762 -26.29 -14.04 14.60
N VAL A 763 -25.86 -12.79 14.64
CA VAL A 763 -26.65 -11.63 14.17
C VAL A 763 -26.88 -11.71 12.66
N LEU A 764 -25.87 -12.10 11.88
CA LEU A 764 -26.01 -12.28 10.44
C LEU A 764 -27.01 -13.38 10.10
N ARG A 765 -26.97 -14.54 10.77
CA ARG A 765 -27.99 -15.60 10.58
C ARG A 765 -29.40 -15.10 10.91
N GLN A 766 -29.57 -14.41 12.03
CA GLN A 766 -30.86 -13.81 12.39
C GLN A 766 -31.34 -12.80 11.35
N THR A 767 -30.44 -11.98 10.81
CA THR A 767 -30.73 -11.07 9.70
C THR A 767 -31.19 -11.85 8.47
N LEU A 768 -30.49 -12.92 8.08
CA LEU A 768 -30.86 -13.75 6.93
C LEU A 768 -32.25 -14.37 7.09
N ASP A 769 -32.60 -14.82 8.29
CA ASP A 769 -33.94 -15.38 8.57
C ASP A 769 -35.05 -14.34 8.40
N VAL A 770 -34.81 -13.08 8.75
CA VAL A 770 -35.77 -11.98 8.53
C VAL A 770 -35.81 -11.56 7.05
N MET A 771 -34.67 -11.56 6.38
CA MET A 771 -34.53 -11.08 5.01
C MET A 771 -34.96 -12.11 3.97
N GLU A 772 -35.06 -13.39 4.32
CA GLU A 772 -35.34 -14.50 3.40
C GLU A 772 -36.48 -14.24 2.41
N PRO A 773 -37.70 -13.80 2.83
CA PRO A 773 -38.78 -13.51 1.88
C PRO A 773 -38.46 -12.37 0.90
N LEU A 774 -37.65 -11.39 1.33
CA LEU A 774 -37.24 -10.26 0.49
C LEU A 774 -36.15 -10.68 -0.50
N LEU A 775 -35.27 -11.60 -0.10
CA LEU A 775 -34.21 -12.17 -0.93
C LEU A 775 -34.78 -13.11 -2.01
N GLU A 776 -35.78 -13.92 -1.67
CA GLU A 776 -36.52 -14.76 -2.61
C GLU A 776 -37.24 -13.92 -3.67
N ALA A 777 -37.81 -12.79 -3.27
CA ALA A 777 -38.42 -11.83 -4.20
C ALA A 777 -37.40 -11.08 -5.07
N GLY A 778 -36.10 -11.16 -4.75
CA GLY A 778 -35.02 -10.56 -5.53
C GLY A 778 -34.96 -9.04 -5.47
N TYR A 779 -35.49 -8.42 -4.41
CA TYR A 779 -35.49 -6.96 -4.29
C TYR A 779 -34.09 -6.41 -4.00
N PRO A 780 -33.67 -5.33 -4.68
CA PRO A 780 -32.43 -4.63 -4.34
C PRO A 780 -32.44 -4.11 -2.91
N ILE A 781 -31.31 -4.25 -2.21
CA ILE A 781 -31.10 -3.79 -0.83
C ILE A 781 -30.27 -2.51 -0.87
N ILE A 782 -30.87 -1.39 -0.49
CA ILE A 782 -30.25 -0.07 -0.54
C ILE A 782 -29.65 0.27 0.82
N GLY A 783 -28.32 0.31 0.90
CA GLY A 783 -27.56 0.75 2.07
C GLY A 783 -27.24 2.25 2.03
N LEU A 784 -27.33 2.89 3.20
CA LEU A 784 -26.96 4.31 3.39
C LEU A 784 -25.60 4.44 4.09
N GLU A 785 -25.37 3.68 5.16
CA GLU A 785 -24.07 3.63 5.84
C GLU A 785 -23.09 2.71 5.09
N PRO A 786 -22.03 3.24 4.44
CA PRO A 786 -21.22 2.42 3.55
C PRO A 786 -20.44 1.30 4.26
N SER A 787 -20.10 1.48 5.54
CA SER A 787 -19.47 0.40 6.33
C SER A 787 -20.41 -0.79 6.56
N CYS A 788 -21.70 -0.55 6.80
CA CYS A 788 -22.70 -1.64 6.87
C CYS A 788 -22.94 -2.26 5.50
N THR A 789 -22.95 -1.46 4.42
CA THR A 789 -23.09 -1.96 3.04
C THR A 789 -21.97 -2.94 2.71
N VAL A 790 -20.71 -2.61 3.03
CA VAL A 790 -19.56 -3.52 2.84
C VAL A 790 -19.67 -4.80 3.69
N MET A 791 -20.19 -4.72 4.92
CA MET A 791 -20.43 -5.94 5.71
C MET A 791 -21.39 -6.92 5.00
N LEU A 792 -22.42 -6.39 4.34
CA LEU A 792 -23.42 -7.18 3.62
C LEU A 792 -22.93 -7.65 2.25
N GLN A 793 -22.05 -6.89 1.60
CA GLN A 793 -21.53 -7.23 0.26
C GLN A 793 -20.33 -8.17 0.29
N ASP A 794 -19.46 -8.07 1.29
CA ASP A 794 -18.17 -8.77 1.29
C ASP A 794 -18.07 -9.71 2.51
N GLU A 795 -18.08 -9.15 3.73
CA GLU A 795 -17.80 -9.89 4.97
C GLU A 795 -18.78 -11.03 5.26
N ILE A 796 -20.07 -10.87 4.92
CA ILE A 796 -21.08 -11.91 5.17
C ILE A 796 -20.73 -13.22 4.47
N THR A 797 -20.08 -13.16 3.31
CA THR A 797 -19.71 -14.36 2.52
C THR A 797 -18.51 -15.09 3.12
N GLU A 798 -17.61 -14.36 3.79
CA GLU A 798 -16.48 -14.95 4.52
C GLU A 798 -16.91 -15.47 5.90
N LEU A 799 -17.92 -14.87 6.53
CA LEU A 799 -18.41 -15.29 7.85
C LEU A 799 -19.43 -16.43 7.77
N LEU A 800 -20.18 -16.55 6.68
CA LEU A 800 -21.20 -17.56 6.43
C LEU A 800 -21.04 -18.20 5.04
N PRO A 801 -19.87 -18.76 4.69
CA PRO A 801 -19.57 -19.25 3.33
C PRO A 801 -20.49 -20.39 2.86
N GLY A 802 -21.07 -21.15 3.80
CA GLY A 802 -21.97 -22.27 3.51
C GLY A 802 -23.46 -21.90 3.41
N ASP A 803 -23.84 -20.65 3.65
CA ASP A 803 -25.24 -20.20 3.57
C ASP A 803 -25.50 -19.50 2.22
N PRO A 804 -26.28 -20.07 1.30
CA PRO A 804 -26.52 -19.46 -0.02
C PRO A 804 -27.22 -18.09 0.07
N ARG A 805 -27.95 -17.82 1.16
CA ARG A 805 -28.60 -16.53 1.39
C ARG A 805 -27.57 -15.41 1.62
N ALA A 806 -26.40 -15.72 2.17
CA ALA A 806 -25.31 -14.77 2.35
C ALA A 806 -24.82 -14.22 1.01
N ARG A 807 -24.61 -15.10 0.03
CA ARG A 807 -24.25 -14.71 -1.35
C ARG A 807 -25.36 -13.88 -1.99
N ARG A 808 -26.62 -14.26 -1.78
CA ARG A 808 -27.77 -13.51 -2.32
C ARG A 808 -27.87 -12.09 -1.76
N VAL A 809 -27.65 -11.90 -0.45
CA VAL A 809 -27.55 -10.56 0.16
C VAL A 809 -26.42 -9.77 -0.46
N SER A 810 -25.25 -10.39 -0.63
CA SER A 810 -24.08 -9.75 -1.22
C SER A 810 -24.36 -9.21 -2.64
N GLU A 811 -24.98 -10.03 -3.49
CA GLU A 811 -25.33 -9.67 -4.87
C GLU A 811 -26.44 -8.60 -4.96
N LEU A 812 -27.38 -8.56 -4.02
CA LEU A 812 -28.52 -7.63 -4.05
C LEU A 812 -28.26 -6.30 -3.34
N THR A 813 -27.20 -6.20 -2.53
CA THR A 813 -26.90 -4.99 -1.76
C THR A 813 -26.16 -3.97 -2.62
N THR A 814 -26.54 -2.69 -2.51
CA THR A 814 -25.91 -1.56 -3.21
C THR A 814 -26.05 -0.25 -2.41
N THR A 815 -25.30 0.80 -2.76
CA THR A 815 -25.48 2.15 -2.19
C THR A 815 -26.63 2.87 -2.86
N ILE A 816 -27.20 3.90 -2.21
CA ILE A 816 -28.21 4.74 -2.86
C ILE A 816 -27.66 5.48 -4.09
N GLY A 817 -26.38 5.88 -4.07
CA GLY A 817 -25.72 6.54 -5.20
C GLY A 817 -25.61 5.61 -6.41
N ALA A 818 -25.09 4.40 -6.21
CA ALA A 818 -25.00 3.38 -7.24
C ALA A 818 -26.39 3.00 -7.79
N PHE A 819 -27.38 2.85 -6.92
CA PHE A 819 -28.75 2.58 -7.35
C PHE A 819 -29.36 3.73 -8.18
N ALA A 820 -29.17 4.98 -7.75
CA ALA A 820 -29.70 6.13 -8.46
C ALA A 820 -29.00 6.38 -9.81
N ALA A 821 -27.69 6.15 -9.89
CA ALA A 821 -26.95 6.20 -11.15
C ALA A 821 -27.40 5.12 -12.13
N LEU A 822 -27.60 3.88 -11.65
CA LEU A 822 -28.15 2.80 -12.48
C LEU A 822 -29.54 3.16 -13.00
N HIS A 823 -30.42 3.66 -12.13
CA HIS A 823 -31.76 4.12 -12.51
C HIS A 823 -31.72 5.21 -13.59
N LEU A 824 -30.77 6.16 -13.49
CA LEU A 824 -30.56 7.20 -14.48
C LEU A 824 -30.09 6.61 -15.82
N ALA A 825 -29.13 5.67 -15.79
CA ALA A 825 -28.61 5.00 -16.99
C ALA A 825 -29.68 4.17 -17.71
N GLU A 826 -30.62 3.58 -16.98
CA GLU A 826 -31.76 2.84 -17.52
C GLU A 826 -32.90 3.75 -18.03
N GLY A 827 -32.76 5.08 -17.94
CA GLY A 827 -33.77 6.04 -18.39
C GLY A 827 -34.99 6.14 -17.46
N GLY A 828 -34.81 5.81 -16.17
CA GLY A 828 -35.86 5.89 -15.17
C GLY A 828 -36.34 7.33 -14.88
N PRO A 829 -37.55 7.51 -14.30
CA PRO A 829 -38.06 8.82 -13.95
C PRO A 829 -37.13 9.61 -13.00
N TRP A 830 -36.75 10.82 -13.42
CA TRP A 830 -35.88 11.71 -12.64
C TRP A 830 -36.66 12.92 -12.10
N PRO A 831 -37.24 12.84 -10.88
CA PRO A 831 -38.13 13.86 -10.32
C PRO A 831 -37.38 15.06 -9.69
N PHE A 832 -36.07 15.17 -9.89
CA PHE A 832 -35.21 16.15 -9.22
C PHE A 832 -34.91 17.35 -10.13
N ARG A 833 -34.96 18.56 -9.55
CA ARG A 833 -34.46 19.78 -10.20
C ARG A 833 -32.96 19.91 -9.99
N GLU A 834 -32.31 20.70 -10.84
CA GLU A 834 -30.91 21.09 -10.58
C GLU A 834 -30.85 22.03 -9.37
N LEU A 835 -29.80 21.87 -8.55
CA LEU A 835 -29.55 22.63 -7.33
C LEU A 835 -28.77 23.94 -7.57
N ALA A 836 -28.68 24.39 -8.83
CA ALA A 836 -27.96 25.61 -9.19
C ALA A 836 -28.45 26.85 -8.41
N THR A 837 -27.51 27.72 -8.08
CA THR A 837 -27.71 29.02 -7.43
C THR A 837 -27.66 30.15 -8.47
N GLU A 838 -28.00 31.38 -8.07
CA GLU A 838 -27.85 32.56 -8.94
C GLU A 838 -26.39 32.81 -9.36
N ALA A 839 -25.42 32.28 -8.62
CA ALA A 839 -23.99 32.41 -8.88
C ALA A 839 -23.41 31.29 -9.78
N GLY A 840 -24.19 30.25 -10.09
CA GLY A 840 -23.71 29.06 -10.83
C GLY A 840 -24.17 27.74 -10.19
N PRO A 841 -23.59 26.58 -10.57
CA PRO A 841 -23.92 25.30 -9.96
C PRO A 841 -23.70 25.34 -8.44
N ALA A 842 -24.43 24.52 -7.69
CA ALA A 842 -24.14 24.37 -6.26
C ALA A 842 -22.77 23.71 -6.09
N GLU A 843 -22.00 24.12 -5.09
CA GLU A 843 -20.69 23.52 -4.82
C GLU A 843 -20.79 22.51 -3.67
N ALA A 844 -20.00 21.44 -3.73
CA ALA A 844 -19.89 20.47 -2.66
C ALA A 844 -18.43 20.06 -2.37
N VAL A 845 -18.04 20.04 -1.10
CA VAL A 845 -16.86 19.32 -0.62
C VAL A 845 -17.29 17.89 -0.26
N CYS A 846 -16.75 16.91 -0.97
CA CYS A 846 -17.16 15.52 -0.87
C CYS A 846 -16.14 14.67 -0.11
N GLN A 847 -16.48 14.23 1.09
CA GLN A 847 -15.71 13.23 1.84
C GLN A 847 -16.19 11.82 1.48
N VAL A 848 -15.41 11.12 0.66
CA VAL A 848 -15.66 9.71 0.34
C VAL A 848 -15.45 8.85 1.59
N HIS A 849 -16.40 7.98 1.92
CA HIS A 849 -16.26 7.07 3.04
C HIS A 849 -15.18 6.01 2.76
N CYS A 850 -14.35 5.66 3.76
CA CYS A 850 -13.20 4.79 3.53
C CYS A 850 -13.58 3.38 3.01
N HIS A 851 -14.66 2.79 3.51
CA HIS A 851 -15.18 1.50 3.02
C HIS A 851 -15.76 1.62 1.60
N GLN A 852 -16.40 2.74 1.28
CA GLN A 852 -16.95 3.00 -0.06
C GLN A 852 -15.83 3.17 -1.07
N LYS A 853 -14.84 4.02 -0.77
CA LYS A 853 -13.63 4.18 -1.57
C LYS A 853 -12.92 2.84 -1.82
N SER A 854 -12.80 2.02 -0.77
CA SER A 854 -12.01 0.79 -0.85
C SER A 854 -12.74 -0.33 -1.59
N MET A 855 -14.05 -0.50 -1.41
CA MET A 855 -14.77 -1.69 -1.86
C MET A 855 -15.89 -1.42 -2.87
N LEU A 856 -16.45 -0.21 -2.92
CA LEU A 856 -17.69 0.10 -3.66
C LEU A 856 -17.48 1.03 -4.86
N GLY A 857 -16.47 1.91 -4.77
CA GLY A 857 -16.30 3.04 -5.69
C GLY A 857 -17.13 4.26 -5.27
N TYR A 858 -16.84 5.42 -5.89
CA TYR A 858 -17.56 6.69 -5.66
C TYR A 858 -18.00 7.37 -6.97
N GLY A 859 -17.72 6.74 -8.11
CA GLY A 859 -18.11 7.26 -9.43
C GLY A 859 -19.63 7.46 -9.57
N PRO A 860 -20.47 6.49 -9.17
CA PRO A 860 -21.92 6.64 -9.27
C PRO A 860 -22.48 7.83 -8.48
N GLU A 861 -21.95 8.12 -7.30
CA GLU A 861 -22.33 9.28 -6.51
C GLU A 861 -21.98 10.60 -7.23
N LEU A 862 -20.84 10.65 -7.92
CA LEU A 862 -20.45 11.81 -8.73
C LEU A 862 -21.36 12.00 -9.95
N GLU A 863 -21.80 10.92 -10.60
CA GLU A 863 -22.77 10.98 -11.70
C GLU A 863 -24.11 11.56 -11.24
N VAL A 864 -24.58 11.13 -10.07
CA VAL A 864 -25.81 11.65 -9.45
C VAL A 864 -25.66 13.14 -9.13
N LEU A 865 -24.55 13.54 -8.50
CA LEU A 865 -24.29 14.95 -8.15
C LEU A 865 -24.18 15.84 -9.39
N ALA A 866 -23.48 15.39 -10.42
CA ALA A 866 -23.39 16.08 -11.70
C ALA A 866 -24.78 16.26 -12.34
N LYS A 867 -25.63 15.22 -12.29
CA LYS A 867 -27.02 15.30 -12.78
C LYS A 867 -27.89 16.26 -11.98
N LEU A 868 -27.57 16.50 -10.72
CA LEU A 868 -28.22 17.50 -9.87
C LEU A 868 -27.65 18.92 -10.07
N GLY A 869 -26.69 19.12 -10.97
CA GLY A 869 -26.05 20.42 -11.18
C GLY A 869 -25.15 20.86 -10.03
N VAL A 870 -24.49 19.89 -9.37
CA VAL A 870 -23.54 20.13 -8.26
C VAL A 870 -22.11 19.98 -8.78
N ASP A 871 -21.30 21.01 -8.61
CA ASP A 871 -19.86 20.96 -8.80
C ASP A 871 -19.18 20.40 -7.55
N THR A 872 -18.25 19.45 -7.73
CA THR A 872 -17.74 18.63 -6.62
C THR A 872 -16.24 18.72 -6.46
N ALA A 873 -15.80 19.03 -5.24
CA ALA A 873 -14.44 18.94 -4.78
C ALA A 873 -14.27 17.69 -3.90
N VAL A 874 -13.76 16.60 -4.48
CA VAL A 874 -13.58 15.32 -3.76
C VAL A 874 -12.28 15.34 -2.95
N VAL A 875 -12.38 15.02 -1.66
CA VAL A 875 -11.21 14.89 -0.76
C VAL A 875 -10.46 13.59 -1.06
N GLY A 876 -9.18 13.69 -1.43
CA GLY A 876 -8.39 12.61 -2.02
C GLY A 876 -7.95 11.51 -1.05
N GLY A 877 -7.63 11.84 0.20
CA GLY A 877 -7.07 10.94 1.21
C GLY A 877 -8.04 9.88 1.73
N GLY A 878 -9.35 10.04 1.52
CA GLY A 878 -10.36 9.00 1.77
C GLY A 878 -10.60 8.59 3.22
N CYS A 879 -9.95 9.23 4.21
CA CYS A 879 -10.16 8.96 5.63
C CYS A 879 -10.51 10.24 6.38
N CYS A 880 -11.70 10.29 7.00
CA CYS A 880 -12.09 11.40 7.88
C CYS A 880 -11.29 11.42 9.19
N GLY A 881 -10.74 10.26 9.60
CA GLY A 881 -10.01 10.09 10.84
C GLY A 881 -10.82 9.52 12.01
N LEU A 882 -12.13 9.24 11.91
CA LEU A 882 -12.92 8.72 13.05
C LEU A 882 -13.09 7.20 13.07
N ALA A 883 -13.44 6.58 11.94
CA ALA A 883 -13.55 5.11 11.79
C ALA A 883 -14.32 4.37 12.93
N GLY A 884 -15.58 4.75 13.18
CA GLY A 884 -16.44 4.02 14.12
C GLY A 884 -15.97 4.11 15.57
N ASN A 885 -15.96 2.98 16.29
CA ASN A 885 -15.52 2.94 17.69
C ASN A 885 -14.06 3.38 17.87
N TRP A 886 -13.21 3.16 16.86
CA TRP A 886 -11.78 3.44 16.92
C TRP A 886 -11.50 4.88 17.35
N GLY A 887 -12.10 5.88 16.70
CA GLY A 887 -11.80 7.29 16.99
C GLY A 887 -12.40 7.81 18.30
N PHE A 888 -13.18 6.99 19.00
CA PHE A 888 -13.69 7.25 20.35
C PHE A 888 -12.93 6.47 21.43
N GLU A 889 -12.00 5.60 21.07
CA GLU A 889 -11.17 4.90 22.04
C GLU A 889 -10.08 5.83 22.62
N PRO A 890 -9.79 5.72 23.93
CA PRO A 890 -8.76 6.54 24.56
C PRO A 890 -7.39 6.34 23.92
N GLY A 891 -6.69 7.44 23.65
CA GLY A 891 -5.36 7.41 23.01
C GLY A 891 -5.37 7.54 21.49
N HIS A 892 -6.54 7.46 20.84
CA HIS A 892 -6.65 7.61 19.38
C HIS A 892 -6.95 9.05 18.91
N TYR A 893 -7.26 9.97 19.84
CA TYR A 893 -7.72 11.32 19.50
C TYR A 893 -6.75 12.08 18.60
N GLU A 894 -5.46 12.13 18.97
CA GLU A 894 -4.49 12.94 18.23
C GLU A 894 -4.30 12.42 16.81
N VAL A 895 -4.15 11.11 16.65
CA VAL A 895 -4.07 10.45 15.33
C VAL A 895 -5.33 10.72 14.52
N SER A 896 -6.50 10.66 15.15
CA SER A 896 -7.78 10.99 14.51
C SER A 896 -7.84 12.44 13.99
N GLN A 897 -7.38 13.41 14.80
CA GLN A 897 -7.34 14.81 14.40
C GLN A 897 -6.32 15.04 13.29
N THR A 898 -5.11 14.48 13.41
CA THR A 898 -4.09 14.55 12.36
C THR A 898 -4.63 14.05 11.02
N LEU A 899 -5.39 12.95 11.02
CA LEU A 899 -6.00 12.43 9.79
C LEU A 899 -7.02 13.40 9.18
N GLY A 900 -7.87 14.03 9.99
CA GLY A 900 -8.79 15.06 9.51
C GLY A 900 -8.06 16.30 8.96
N GLU A 901 -6.97 16.71 9.62
CA GLU A 901 -6.16 17.88 9.27
C GLU A 901 -5.30 17.71 8.01
N ARG A 902 -5.12 16.49 7.51
CA ARG A 902 -4.34 16.26 6.28
C ARG A 902 -5.00 16.86 5.04
N GLU A 903 -6.31 16.70 4.90
CA GLU A 903 -7.03 17.15 3.70
C GLU A 903 -8.46 17.62 3.99
N LEU A 904 -9.24 16.87 4.77
CA LEU A 904 -10.67 17.13 4.97
C LEU A 904 -10.96 18.45 5.68
N PHE A 905 -10.35 18.67 6.85
CA PHE A 905 -10.61 19.89 7.63
C PHE A 905 -10.11 21.15 6.91
N PRO A 906 -8.90 21.17 6.30
CA PRO A 906 -8.49 22.27 5.44
C PRO A 906 -9.46 22.53 4.28
N ALA A 907 -9.92 21.50 3.58
CA ALA A 907 -10.84 21.65 2.45
C ALA A 907 -12.19 22.29 2.88
N ILE A 908 -12.75 21.86 4.02
CA ILE A 908 -13.98 22.45 4.55
C ILE A 908 -13.77 23.90 4.97
N ARG A 909 -12.66 24.22 5.65
CA ARG A 909 -12.37 25.59 6.10
C ARG A 909 -12.08 26.55 4.95
N ALA A 910 -11.63 26.03 3.81
CA ALA A 910 -11.37 26.80 2.60
C ALA A 910 -12.61 26.99 1.72
N ALA A 911 -13.68 26.22 1.95
CA ALA A 911 -14.91 26.29 1.16
C ALA A 911 -15.69 27.59 1.43
N ALA A 912 -16.47 28.03 0.43
CA ALA A 912 -17.31 29.22 0.55
C ALA A 912 -18.52 28.99 1.48
N ASP A 913 -19.07 30.08 2.02
CA ASP A 913 -20.30 30.00 2.80
C ASP A 913 -21.44 29.42 1.94
N GLY A 914 -22.09 28.38 2.46
CA GLY A 914 -23.18 27.68 1.76
C GLY A 914 -22.74 26.51 0.88
N THR A 915 -21.44 26.23 0.75
CA THR A 915 -20.94 24.99 0.12
C THR A 915 -21.45 23.76 0.87
N ILE A 916 -21.93 22.76 0.14
CA ILE A 916 -22.43 21.51 0.71
C ILE A 916 -21.25 20.69 1.23
N VAL A 917 -21.29 20.26 2.50
CA VAL A 917 -20.31 19.30 3.03
C VAL A 917 -20.91 17.90 2.98
N LEU A 918 -20.58 17.14 1.94
CA LEU A 918 -21.17 15.83 1.68
C LEU A 918 -20.34 14.70 2.31
N ALA A 919 -20.99 13.87 3.12
CA ALA A 919 -20.40 12.66 3.70
C ALA A 919 -21.47 11.60 4.02
N ASP A 920 -21.44 10.45 3.32
CA ASP A 920 -22.44 9.40 3.49
C ASP A 920 -22.29 8.60 4.79
N GLY A 921 -21.07 8.46 5.33
CA GLY A 921 -20.84 7.75 6.58
C GLY A 921 -21.19 8.58 7.82
N PHE A 922 -21.89 7.98 8.78
CA PHE A 922 -22.22 8.59 10.08
C PHE A 922 -20.96 9.05 10.84
N SER A 923 -19.90 8.23 10.82
CA SER A 923 -18.64 8.57 11.46
C SER A 923 -17.96 9.79 10.80
N CYS A 924 -18.04 9.90 9.47
CA CYS A 924 -17.49 11.06 8.76
C CYS A 924 -18.23 12.34 9.14
N ARG A 925 -19.57 12.32 9.14
CA ARG A 925 -20.37 13.49 9.56
C ARG A 925 -20.09 13.90 11.00
N THR A 926 -19.95 12.92 11.90
CA THR A 926 -19.61 13.18 13.31
C THR A 926 -18.23 13.83 13.44
N GLN A 927 -17.24 13.36 12.68
CA GLN A 927 -15.88 13.91 12.67
C GLN A 927 -15.83 15.34 12.11
N ILE A 928 -16.59 15.60 11.04
CA ILE A 928 -16.74 16.94 10.46
C ILE A 928 -17.33 17.89 11.52
N ALA A 929 -18.46 17.52 12.12
CA ALA A 929 -19.11 18.36 13.13
C ALA A 929 -18.20 18.64 14.34
N GLN A 930 -17.48 17.64 14.85
CA GLN A 930 -16.60 17.82 16.01
C GLN A 930 -15.25 18.49 15.67
N GLY A 931 -14.77 18.38 14.42
CA GLY A 931 -13.47 18.88 14.00
C GLY A 931 -13.50 20.27 13.37
N THR A 932 -14.59 20.64 12.68
CA THR A 932 -14.73 21.92 11.97
C THR A 932 -15.92 22.75 12.43
N GLY A 933 -16.91 22.13 13.09
CA GLY A 933 -18.18 22.77 13.43
C GLY A 933 -19.18 22.86 12.26
N ALA A 934 -18.82 22.36 11.08
CA ALA A 934 -19.72 22.29 9.93
C ALA A 934 -20.70 21.11 10.05
N ASP A 935 -21.88 21.24 9.46
CA ASP A 935 -22.84 20.14 9.36
C ASP A 935 -22.59 19.34 8.08
N GLY A 936 -22.22 18.07 8.24
CA GLY A 936 -22.14 17.14 7.12
C GLY A 936 -23.53 16.60 6.75
N VAL A 937 -23.81 16.45 5.45
CA VAL A 937 -25.08 15.90 4.93
C VAL A 937 -24.84 14.63 4.11
N HIS A 938 -25.85 13.78 4.02
CA HIS A 938 -25.83 12.56 3.21
C HIS A 938 -26.36 12.80 1.78
N LEU A 939 -25.94 12.01 0.78
CA LEU A 939 -26.40 12.16 -0.61
C LEU A 939 -27.92 12.18 -0.76
N ALA A 940 -28.61 11.28 -0.06
CA ALA A 940 -30.08 11.24 -0.01
C ALA A 940 -30.71 12.58 0.41
N GLU A 941 -30.08 13.34 1.31
CA GLU A 941 -30.58 14.64 1.76
C GLU A 941 -30.38 15.71 0.68
N VAL A 942 -29.27 15.65 -0.06
CA VAL A 942 -29.01 16.50 -1.23
C VAL A 942 -30.04 16.21 -2.33
N MET A 943 -30.28 14.93 -2.65
CA MET A 943 -31.32 14.52 -3.60
C MET A 943 -32.71 14.98 -3.16
N ARG A 944 -33.03 14.87 -1.87
CA ARG A 944 -34.29 15.33 -1.32
C ARG A 944 -34.47 16.85 -1.45
N ALA A 945 -33.42 17.65 -1.23
CA ALA A 945 -33.47 19.10 -1.42
C ALA A 945 -33.75 19.51 -2.89
N ALA A 946 -33.43 18.61 -3.82
CA ALA A 946 -33.72 18.75 -5.24
C ALA A 946 -35.13 18.32 -5.65
N LEU A 947 -35.97 17.80 -4.74
CA LEU A 947 -37.37 17.55 -5.06
C LEU A 947 -38.13 18.88 -5.22
N PRO A 948 -39.09 18.97 -6.14
CA PRO A 948 -39.97 20.13 -6.23
C PRO A 948 -40.74 20.29 -4.91
N PRO A 949 -40.96 21.53 -4.43
CA PRO A 949 -41.82 21.76 -3.28
C PRO A 949 -43.19 21.14 -3.58
N ALA A 950 -43.72 20.37 -2.64
CA ALA A 950 -45.05 19.78 -2.78
C ALA A 950 -46.03 20.89 -3.15
N GLU A 951 -46.70 20.77 -4.30
CA GLU A 951 -47.78 21.69 -4.64
C GLU A 951 -48.73 21.74 -3.44
N ALA A 952 -49.01 22.95 -2.95
CA ALA A 952 -49.98 23.17 -1.89
C ALA A 952 -51.39 22.87 -2.44
N GLY A 953 -51.67 21.58 -2.66
CA GLY A 953 -52.97 21.07 -3.03
C GLY A 953 -53.89 21.17 -1.83
N GLU A 954 -54.97 21.92 -2.03
CA GLU A 954 -56.15 22.13 -1.19
C GLU A 954 -56.40 20.99 -0.19
N ARG A 955 -56.34 21.33 1.11
CA ARG A 955 -56.79 20.47 2.22
C ARG A 955 -58.29 20.25 2.19
#